data_AF-A0A1V6GV73-F1
#
_entry.id   AF-A0A1V6GV73-F1
#
_cell.length_a   1.000
_cell.length_b   1.000
_cell.length_c   1.000
_cell.angle_alpha   90.00
_cell.angle_beta   90.00
_cell.angle_gamma   90.00
#
_symmetry.space_group_name_H-M   'P 1'
#
loop_
_entity.id
_entity.type
_entity.pdbx_description
1 polymer ?
#
loop_
_entity_poly.entity_id
_entity_poly.type
_entity_poly.pdbx_seq_one_letter_code
_entity_poly.pdbx_strand_id
1 'polypeptide(L)'
;MMTTDSAPQPALAITGMGAVTPYGDGVDTLWRALLRGDSAISAMDLFDLGGIACTCAGVIRNYLPPPGFTHGARASAFAAGACREALAHAGLLDDPAALAATALITASNFADIDAGEPALTPAGHAGHQSAAGLHCAHAAPADALAETFGLGGLRIALSLSCASGAAAAATAANLIAAGRAQRVLIVGYDALSRFAWSGLCSLRTMTKDAVRPFDAARSGTIFTEGAAALVIEQAELCTARGAQPLAWLCGWATGNNGHHMTAPAPRGAGSTAVMRAALTCAGLTPDAVDHINAHGTGTKPNDSTETQAIEDLFGPRAAAIPVTSVKGLLGHMLGAAGAVELIVSALSLKHGLIPPTGNRDTPDPECALDIVTAPRALPLECVLSNSAGFGGCNAAAVLTRQRPAPHPPARSPQPPSVLITGLGVVSALGLDAEETASACAEGEPALFPLTCVALPDRADTPLVGEVPDVDLAACGVAPKAYLDRASQLFLAACGMAFRQAGVTADTLAGMQAGIMAGTAWGCPATAETFFADYILKGPRLVKPFLFPHAYANTAVSLASMEWALKGPHENVVTRATASGIALVEAFDQLRAVRAPLIAVCGADALSAVALNARHAAGDPAPMGEAAAVLVLEREDAAGARGARPLGRLLGCGLAPTPENALQTALSQAGVPRDALRAAYVNAAARDAAEAGLPGTPVIEPERLCGDVQGATSALHLALALLAPDEGPALILTVEPDTCVALVVERA
;
A
#
# COMPACT_ATOMS: atom_id res chain seq x y z
N MET A 1 11.98 -5.12 -26.67
CA MET A 1 11.24 -4.06 -27.40
C MET A 1 11.68 -2.74 -26.76
N MET A 2 12.27 -1.80 -27.49
CA MET A 2 12.68 -0.51 -26.92
C MET A 2 11.41 0.23 -26.45
N THR A 3 11.17 0.30 -25.15
CA THR A 3 10.16 1.18 -24.56
C THR A 3 10.74 2.59 -24.58
N THR A 4 10.57 3.29 -25.71
CA THR A 4 10.92 4.71 -25.81
C THR A 4 10.02 5.49 -24.87
N ASP A 5 10.60 6.25 -23.93
CA ASP A 5 9.96 7.12 -22.93
C ASP A 5 9.01 8.22 -23.49
N SER A 6 8.72 8.19 -24.80
CA SER A 6 7.93 9.17 -25.54
C SER A 6 6.53 8.70 -25.95
N ALA A 7 6.14 7.47 -25.61
CA ALA A 7 4.81 6.96 -25.96
C ALA A 7 3.71 7.66 -25.13
N PRO A 8 2.54 7.99 -25.73
CA PRO A 8 1.40 8.52 -24.99
C PRO A 8 0.96 7.54 -23.91
N GLN A 9 0.42 8.08 -22.81
CA GLN A 9 -0.07 7.27 -21.69
C GLN A 9 -1.12 6.27 -22.21
N PRO A 10 -0.97 4.96 -21.94
CA PRO A 10 -1.92 3.98 -22.43
C PRO A 10 -3.29 4.22 -21.79
N ALA A 11 -4.35 4.09 -22.59
CA ALA A 11 -5.71 4.08 -22.06
C ALA A 11 -5.91 2.79 -21.25
N LEU A 12 -6.42 2.91 -20.03
CA LEU A 12 -6.58 1.78 -19.11
C LEU A 12 -8.05 1.32 -19.08
N ALA A 13 -8.28 0.09 -19.50
CA ALA A 13 -9.58 -0.54 -19.49
C ALA A 13 -9.77 -1.38 -18.22
N ILE A 14 -10.90 -1.21 -17.54
CA ILE A 14 -11.39 -2.18 -16.56
C ILE A 14 -12.18 -3.23 -17.34
N THR A 15 -11.73 -4.47 -17.33
CA THR A 15 -12.31 -5.56 -18.15
C THR A 15 -12.94 -6.69 -17.35
N GLY A 16 -12.60 -6.78 -16.07
CA GLY A 16 -13.16 -7.75 -15.14
C GLY A 16 -13.44 -7.12 -13.79
N MET A 17 -14.53 -7.55 -13.17
CA MET A 17 -14.92 -7.17 -11.80
C MET A 17 -15.36 -8.42 -11.07
N GLY A 18 -15.02 -8.53 -9.80
CA GLY A 18 -15.47 -9.60 -8.91
C GLY A 18 -15.73 -9.09 -7.50
N ALA A 19 -16.72 -9.65 -6.82
CA ALA A 19 -17.08 -9.23 -5.47
C ALA A 19 -17.59 -10.39 -4.61
N VAL A 20 -17.13 -10.43 -3.36
CA VAL A 20 -17.66 -11.29 -2.30
C VAL A 20 -18.07 -10.37 -1.16
N THR A 21 -19.37 -10.29 -0.88
CA THR A 21 -19.95 -9.36 0.10
C THR A 21 -20.98 -10.06 0.97
N PRO A 22 -21.46 -9.45 2.08
CA PRO A 22 -22.52 -10.07 2.89
C PRO A 22 -23.85 -10.28 2.15
N TYR A 23 -24.07 -9.61 1.01
CA TYR A 23 -25.22 -9.90 0.15
C TYR A 23 -25.13 -11.25 -0.58
N GLY A 24 -23.95 -11.86 -0.59
CA GLY A 24 -23.60 -13.04 -1.34
C GLY A 24 -22.50 -12.78 -2.37
N ASP A 25 -22.22 -13.83 -3.14
CA ASP A 25 -21.18 -13.81 -4.16
C ASP A 25 -21.69 -13.13 -5.44
N GLY A 26 -20.82 -12.35 -6.07
CA GLY A 26 -21.06 -11.82 -7.39
C GLY A 26 -21.31 -10.32 -7.44
N VAL A 27 -20.74 -9.67 -8.45
CA VAL A 27 -20.94 -8.24 -8.75
C VAL A 27 -22.41 -7.93 -9.04
N ASP A 28 -23.12 -8.83 -9.74
CA ASP A 28 -24.56 -8.68 -10.03
C ASP A 28 -25.44 -8.81 -8.77
N THR A 29 -25.01 -9.62 -7.80
CA THR A 29 -25.68 -9.77 -6.50
C THR A 29 -25.53 -8.48 -5.69
N LEU A 30 -24.30 -7.98 -5.58
CA LEU A 30 -23.97 -6.70 -4.97
C LEU A 30 -24.79 -5.55 -5.58
N TRP A 31 -24.76 -5.41 -6.92
CA TRP A 31 -25.44 -4.32 -7.61
C TRP A 31 -26.95 -4.31 -7.35
N ARG A 32 -27.60 -5.47 -7.50
CA ARG A 32 -29.05 -5.58 -7.27
C ARG A 32 -29.42 -5.30 -5.82
N ALA A 33 -28.61 -5.71 -4.85
CA ALA A 33 -28.87 -5.43 -3.43
C ALA A 33 -28.76 -3.94 -3.11
N LEU A 34 -27.72 -3.27 -3.61
CA LEU A 34 -27.54 -1.82 -3.44
C LEU A 34 -28.71 -1.04 -4.04
N LEU A 35 -29.18 -1.40 -5.24
CA LEU A 35 -30.32 -0.74 -5.88
C LEU A 35 -31.64 -0.94 -5.15
N ARG A 36 -31.83 -2.06 -4.46
CA ARG A 36 -33.02 -2.28 -3.61
C ARG A 36 -32.97 -1.47 -2.32
N GLY A 37 -31.80 -1.00 -1.91
CA GLY A 37 -31.60 -0.34 -0.61
C GLY A 37 -31.52 -1.34 0.55
N ASP A 38 -31.17 -2.60 0.29
CA ASP A 38 -31.06 -3.63 1.33
C ASP A 38 -29.83 -3.37 2.21
N SER A 39 -29.98 -3.45 3.55
CA SER A 39 -28.81 -3.39 4.44
C SER A 39 -28.09 -4.73 4.50
N ALA A 40 -26.77 -4.71 4.34
CA ALA A 40 -25.87 -5.85 4.56
C ALA A 40 -25.57 -6.11 6.04
N ILE A 41 -25.97 -5.17 6.92
CA ILE A 41 -25.62 -5.20 8.33
C ILE A 41 -26.52 -6.19 9.08
N SER A 42 -25.89 -7.09 9.82
CA SER A 42 -26.53 -8.15 10.61
C SER A 42 -25.89 -8.21 12.01
N ALA A 43 -26.35 -9.14 12.86
CA ALA A 43 -25.68 -9.39 14.14
C ALA A 43 -24.23 -9.87 13.91
N MET A 44 -23.32 -9.42 14.75
CA MET A 44 -21.95 -9.94 14.80
C MET A 44 -21.93 -11.21 15.66
N ASP A 45 -21.84 -12.36 14.99
CA ASP A 45 -21.92 -13.70 15.59
C ASP A 45 -20.72 -14.60 15.23
N LEU A 46 -19.64 -14.03 14.66
CA LEU A 46 -18.44 -14.80 14.27
C LEU A 46 -17.63 -15.32 15.46
N PHE A 47 -17.67 -14.63 16.59
CA PHE A 47 -16.95 -14.98 17.81
C PHE A 47 -17.62 -14.32 19.04
N ASP A 48 -17.27 -14.80 20.23
CA ASP A 48 -17.73 -14.18 21.47
C ASP A 48 -17.19 -12.74 21.59
N LEU A 49 -18.11 -11.80 21.75
CA LEU A 49 -17.82 -10.38 21.85
C LEU A 49 -17.34 -9.97 23.25
N GLY A 50 -17.44 -10.82 24.27
CA GLY A 50 -16.84 -10.57 25.60
C GLY A 50 -17.26 -9.24 26.25
N GLY A 51 -18.43 -8.70 25.89
CA GLY A 51 -18.92 -7.39 26.37
C GLY A 51 -18.52 -6.17 25.54
N ILE A 52 -17.98 -6.34 24.32
CA ILE A 52 -17.82 -5.27 23.32
C ILE A 52 -19.20 -4.70 22.96
N ALA A 53 -19.31 -3.37 22.95
CA ALA A 53 -20.59 -2.67 22.82
C ALA A 53 -21.19 -2.71 21.40
N CYS A 54 -20.36 -2.89 20.36
CA CYS A 54 -20.80 -2.93 18.98
C CYS A 54 -21.06 -4.38 18.58
N THR A 55 -22.32 -4.70 18.27
CA THR A 55 -22.81 -6.07 18.07
C THR A 55 -23.38 -6.30 16.68
N CYS A 56 -23.14 -5.37 15.75
CA CYS A 56 -23.65 -5.43 14.38
C CYS A 56 -22.50 -5.25 13.39
N ALA A 57 -22.50 -6.04 12.33
CA ALA A 57 -21.47 -6.05 11.28
C ALA A 57 -22.05 -6.56 9.95
N GLY A 58 -21.38 -6.22 8.85
CA GLY A 58 -21.59 -6.95 7.59
C GLY A 58 -20.81 -8.26 7.65
N VAL A 59 -21.52 -9.36 7.89
CA VAL A 59 -20.93 -10.70 8.10
C VAL A 59 -21.36 -11.61 6.97
N ILE A 60 -20.39 -12.22 6.29
CA ILE A 60 -20.61 -13.25 5.28
C ILE A 60 -20.85 -14.57 6.04
N ARG A 61 -21.80 -15.41 5.64
CA ARG A 61 -22.05 -16.69 6.33
C ARG A 61 -21.98 -17.85 5.37
N ASN A 62 -21.42 -18.97 5.84
CA ASN A 62 -21.34 -20.23 5.09
C ASN A 62 -20.67 -20.10 3.71
N TYR A 63 -19.69 -19.19 3.60
CA TYR A 63 -18.95 -19.00 2.36
C TYR A 63 -18.05 -20.20 2.08
N LEU A 64 -18.06 -20.65 0.82
CA LEU A 64 -17.22 -21.73 0.34
C LEU A 64 -16.15 -21.15 -0.59
N PRO A 65 -14.85 -21.38 -0.32
CA PRO A 65 -13.79 -20.95 -1.22
C PRO A 65 -13.97 -21.54 -2.63
N PRO A 66 -13.42 -20.88 -3.68
CA PRO A 66 -13.44 -21.44 -5.02
C PRO A 66 -12.70 -22.80 -5.06
N PRO A 67 -13.08 -23.72 -5.97
CA PRO A 67 -12.40 -24.99 -6.13
C PRO A 67 -10.89 -24.82 -6.36
N GLY A 68 -10.09 -25.67 -5.71
CA GLY A 68 -8.63 -25.62 -5.80
C GLY A 68 -7.95 -24.66 -4.83
N PHE A 69 -8.69 -23.74 -4.19
CA PHE A 69 -8.13 -22.86 -3.16
C PHE A 69 -8.04 -23.59 -1.82
N THR A 70 -6.82 -23.78 -1.32
CA THR A 70 -6.54 -24.56 -0.11
C THR A 70 -6.00 -23.74 1.05
N HIS A 71 -5.66 -22.47 0.82
CA HIS A 71 -5.18 -21.57 1.86
C HIS A 71 -6.31 -21.27 2.85
N GLY A 72 -6.12 -21.66 4.11
CA GLY A 72 -7.22 -21.86 5.07
C GLY A 72 -7.83 -20.60 5.68
N ALA A 73 -7.30 -19.41 5.39
CA ALA A 73 -7.78 -18.16 5.96
C ALA A 73 -9.04 -17.64 5.26
N ARG A 74 -9.94 -17.05 6.05
CA ARG A 74 -11.23 -16.54 5.59
C ARG A 74 -11.07 -15.33 4.67
N ALA A 75 -10.18 -14.40 5.03
CA ALA A 75 -9.94 -13.19 4.25
C ALA A 75 -9.46 -13.55 2.83
N SER A 76 -8.44 -14.41 2.74
CA SER A 76 -7.94 -14.90 1.45
C SER A 76 -8.95 -15.74 0.66
N ALA A 77 -9.83 -16.50 1.32
CA ALA A 77 -10.91 -17.21 0.62
C ALA A 77 -11.89 -16.26 -0.09
N PHE A 78 -12.21 -15.12 0.53
CA PHE A 78 -12.99 -14.06 -0.14
C PHE A 78 -12.23 -13.47 -1.31
N ALA A 79 -10.95 -13.15 -1.11
CA ALA A 79 -10.09 -12.63 -2.17
C ALA A 79 -10.07 -13.59 -3.37
N ALA A 80 -9.93 -14.90 -3.13
CA ALA A 80 -9.93 -15.92 -4.17
C ALA A 80 -11.26 -15.95 -4.95
N GLY A 81 -12.40 -15.84 -4.27
CA GLY A 81 -13.71 -15.77 -4.92
C GLY A 81 -13.85 -14.56 -5.84
N ALA A 82 -13.48 -13.38 -5.33
CA ALA A 82 -13.52 -12.15 -6.10
C ALA A 82 -12.54 -12.19 -7.29
N CYS A 83 -11.31 -12.67 -7.09
CA CYS A 83 -10.32 -12.85 -8.15
C CYS A 83 -10.83 -13.78 -9.25
N ARG A 84 -11.39 -14.93 -8.89
CA ARG A 84 -11.95 -15.88 -9.86
C ARG A 84 -13.06 -15.24 -10.70
N GLU A 85 -13.99 -14.52 -10.07
CA GLU A 85 -15.05 -13.81 -10.78
C GLU A 85 -14.49 -12.73 -11.70
N ALA A 86 -13.54 -11.91 -11.23
CA ALA A 86 -12.93 -10.86 -12.04
C ALA A 86 -12.17 -11.43 -13.25
N LEU A 87 -11.40 -12.49 -13.07
CA LEU A 87 -10.68 -13.19 -14.14
C LEU A 87 -11.64 -13.84 -15.15
N ALA A 88 -12.72 -14.47 -14.67
CA ALA A 88 -13.77 -15.03 -15.53
C ALA A 88 -14.48 -13.94 -16.33
N HIS A 89 -14.85 -12.83 -15.69
CA HIS A 89 -15.50 -11.69 -16.31
C HIS A 89 -14.62 -11.05 -17.40
N ALA A 90 -13.31 -10.98 -17.17
CA ALA A 90 -12.34 -10.51 -18.18
C ALA A 90 -12.07 -11.52 -19.30
N GLY A 91 -12.58 -12.76 -19.20
CA GLY A 91 -12.32 -13.85 -20.16
C GLY A 91 -10.89 -14.37 -20.10
N LEU A 92 -10.29 -14.43 -18.91
CA LEU A 92 -8.89 -14.82 -18.70
C LEU A 92 -8.73 -16.17 -18.01
N LEU A 93 -9.77 -16.65 -17.30
CA LEU A 93 -9.66 -17.83 -16.43
C LEU A 93 -9.24 -19.11 -17.17
N ASP A 94 -9.57 -19.22 -18.46
CA ASP A 94 -9.24 -20.37 -19.32
C ASP A 94 -8.03 -20.10 -20.25
N ASP A 95 -7.28 -19.02 -20.04
CA ASP A 95 -6.09 -18.65 -20.83
C ASP A 95 -4.83 -18.63 -19.94
N PRO A 96 -4.12 -19.78 -19.83
CA PRO A 96 -2.93 -19.88 -18.98
C PRO A 96 -1.80 -18.93 -19.37
N ALA A 97 -1.65 -18.59 -20.65
CA ALA A 97 -0.62 -17.66 -21.09
C ALA A 97 -0.95 -16.23 -20.66
N ALA A 98 -2.23 -15.84 -20.74
CA ALA A 98 -2.69 -14.57 -20.25
C ALA A 98 -2.61 -14.46 -18.72
N LEU A 99 -2.93 -15.53 -17.98
CA LEU A 99 -2.78 -15.59 -16.52
C LEU A 99 -1.31 -15.47 -16.10
N ALA A 100 -0.41 -16.22 -16.76
CA ALA A 100 1.03 -16.14 -16.51
C ALA A 100 1.61 -14.74 -16.77
N ALA A 101 1.00 -13.96 -17.67
CA ALA A 101 1.39 -12.57 -17.96
C ALA A 101 0.67 -11.52 -17.10
N THR A 102 -0.20 -11.91 -16.17
CA THR A 102 -0.98 -11.01 -15.33
C THR A 102 -0.28 -10.76 -14.01
N ALA A 103 -0.03 -9.48 -13.69
CA ALA A 103 0.45 -9.08 -12.36
C ALA A 103 -0.68 -9.13 -11.33
N LEU A 104 -0.32 -9.31 -10.05
CA LEU A 104 -1.23 -9.34 -8.92
C LEU A 104 -0.86 -8.22 -7.93
N ILE A 105 -1.85 -7.41 -7.54
CA ILE A 105 -1.75 -6.51 -6.40
C ILE A 105 -2.80 -6.89 -5.36
N THR A 106 -2.36 -7.27 -4.16
CA THR A 106 -3.23 -7.51 -3.01
C THR A 106 -3.23 -6.30 -2.09
N ALA A 107 -4.38 -5.95 -1.52
CA ALA A 107 -4.56 -4.75 -0.71
C ALA A 107 -5.44 -5.05 0.50
N SER A 108 -4.90 -4.86 1.71
CA SER A 108 -5.59 -5.26 2.94
C SER A 108 -5.16 -4.41 4.13
N ASN A 109 -6.03 -4.28 5.13
CA ASN A 109 -5.67 -3.69 6.41
C ASN A 109 -4.92 -4.68 7.30
N PHE A 110 -5.28 -5.96 7.26
CA PHE A 110 -4.82 -6.95 8.24
C PHE A 110 -4.40 -8.30 7.65
N ALA A 111 -4.29 -8.43 6.33
CA ALA A 111 -4.03 -9.69 5.64
C ALA A 111 -4.97 -10.82 6.13
N ASP A 112 -4.41 -11.96 6.55
CA ASP A 112 -5.14 -13.12 7.08
C ASP A 112 -5.13 -13.15 8.61
N ILE A 113 -5.20 -11.98 9.27
CA ILE A 113 -5.15 -11.95 10.73
C ILE A 113 -6.25 -12.78 11.39
N ASP A 114 -7.35 -13.11 10.70
CA ASP A 114 -8.37 -14.04 11.19
C ASP A 114 -7.80 -15.44 11.50
N ALA A 115 -6.81 -15.90 10.74
CA ALA A 115 -6.03 -17.11 11.02
C ALA A 115 -4.75 -16.81 11.82
N GLY A 116 -4.24 -15.57 11.76
CA GLY A 116 -3.02 -15.12 12.43
C GLY A 116 -3.17 -14.74 13.92
N GLU A 117 -4.39 -14.51 14.43
CA GLU A 117 -4.61 -14.08 15.81
C GLU A 117 -3.86 -14.87 16.89
N PRO A 118 -3.76 -16.22 16.80
CA PRO A 118 -3.05 -16.98 17.82
C PRO A 118 -1.61 -16.47 18.02
N ALA A 119 -0.91 -16.11 16.93
CA ALA A 119 0.47 -15.61 16.96
C ALA A 119 0.61 -14.24 17.65
N LEU A 120 -0.48 -13.48 17.78
CA LEU A 120 -0.49 -12.19 18.49
C LEU A 120 -0.69 -12.33 20.00
N THR A 121 -0.80 -13.55 20.53
CA THR A 121 -1.05 -13.81 21.96
C THR A 121 0.19 -14.36 22.65
N PRO A 122 0.35 -14.14 23.97
CA PRO A 122 1.45 -14.74 24.73
C PRO A 122 1.50 -16.28 24.64
N ALA A 123 0.34 -16.93 24.52
CA ALA A 123 0.26 -18.38 24.33
C ALA A 123 0.70 -18.82 22.92
N GLY A 124 0.56 -17.96 21.91
CA GLY A 124 1.01 -18.22 20.55
C GLY A 124 2.52 -18.20 20.38
N HIS A 125 3.24 -17.58 21.33
CA HIS A 125 4.70 -17.67 21.41
C HIS A 125 5.16 -19.04 21.96
N ALA A 126 4.24 -19.89 22.45
CA ALA A 126 4.50 -21.22 22.97
C ALA A 126 4.07 -22.34 21.98
N GLY A 127 5.00 -23.25 21.64
CA GLY A 127 4.67 -24.50 20.93
C GLY A 127 4.35 -24.38 19.42
N HIS A 128 3.46 -25.25 18.91
CA HIS A 128 3.17 -25.45 17.47
C HIS A 128 2.36 -24.30 16.81
N GLN A 129 2.07 -23.22 17.52
CA GLN A 129 1.31 -22.07 17.00
C GLN A 129 2.19 -21.06 16.23
N SER A 130 3.51 -21.30 16.14
CA SER A 130 4.47 -20.48 15.37
C SER A 130 4.10 -20.33 13.90
N ALA A 131 3.48 -21.34 13.29
CA ALA A 131 3.02 -21.30 11.90
C ALA A 131 1.89 -20.29 11.65
N ALA A 132 1.10 -19.93 12.68
CA ALA A 132 0.05 -18.92 12.55
C ALA A 132 0.61 -17.53 12.21
N GLY A 133 1.87 -17.26 12.58
CA GLY A 133 2.55 -16.00 12.25
C GLY A 133 2.69 -15.77 10.74
N LEU A 134 2.70 -16.83 9.91
CA LEU A 134 2.72 -16.70 8.45
C LEU A 134 1.46 -16.00 7.92
N HIS A 135 0.32 -16.11 8.61
CA HIS A 135 -0.92 -15.42 8.25
C HIS A 135 -0.91 -13.92 8.63
N CYS A 136 0.05 -13.48 9.44
CA CYS A 136 0.27 -12.06 9.71
C CYS A 136 1.07 -11.37 8.59
N ALA A 137 1.74 -12.13 7.71
CA ALA A 137 2.49 -11.58 6.58
C ALA A 137 1.57 -11.29 5.40
N HIS A 138 1.58 -10.06 4.89
CA HIS A 138 0.77 -9.65 3.73
C HIS A 138 1.18 -10.36 2.42
N ALA A 139 2.39 -10.90 2.36
CA ALA A 139 2.87 -11.66 1.21
C ALA A 139 2.17 -13.02 1.05
N ALA A 140 1.77 -13.69 2.15
CA ALA A 140 1.22 -15.04 2.09
C ALA A 140 -0.11 -15.14 1.29
N PRO A 141 -1.10 -14.25 1.48
CA PRO A 141 -2.27 -14.17 0.61
C PRO A 141 -1.94 -13.98 -0.87
N ALA A 142 -0.95 -13.13 -1.18
CA ALA A 142 -0.55 -12.86 -2.56
C ALA A 142 0.05 -14.11 -3.23
N ASP A 143 0.87 -14.86 -2.49
CA ASP A 143 1.44 -16.13 -2.96
C ASP A 143 0.35 -17.17 -3.23
N ALA A 144 -0.56 -17.37 -2.28
CA ALA A 144 -1.66 -18.33 -2.40
C ALA A 144 -2.57 -18.04 -3.60
N LEU A 145 -2.91 -16.76 -3.82
CA LEU A 145 -3.73 -16.34 -4.96
C LEU A 145 -3.00 -16.53 -6.28
N ALA A 146 -1.72 -16.14 -6.35
CA ALA A 146 -0.94 -16.29 -7.57
C ALA A 146 -0.74 -17.77 -7.95
N GLU A 147 -0.45 -18.64 -6.98
CA GLU A 147 -0.36 -20.08 -7.21
C GLU A 147 -1.70 -20.66 -7.68
N THR A 148 -2.80 -20.32 -7.01
CA THR A 148 -4.13 -20.83 -7.35
C THR A 148 -4.55 -20.50 -8.79
N PHE A 149 -4.23 -19.31 -9.27
CA PHE A 149 -4.66 -18.83 -10.59
C PHE A 149 -3.55 -18.87 -11.64
N GLY A 150 -2.34 -19.36 -11.32
CA GLY A 150 -1.21 -19.39 -12.25
C GLY A 150 -0.75 -17.99 -12.69
N LEU A 151 -0.75 -17.01 -11.78
CA LEU A 151 -0.33 -15.63 -12.05
C LEU A 151 1.19 -15.52 -11.95
N GLY A 152 1.85 -15.29 -13.09
CA GLY A 152 3.31 -15.20 -13.21
C GLY A 152 3.84 -13.77 -13.43
N GLY A 153 2.97 -12.77 -13.38
CA GLY A 153 3.38 -11.36 -13.40
C GLY A 153 3.88 -10.89 -12.04
N LEU A 154 4.18 -9.59 -11.94
CA LEU A 154 4.61 -8.95 -10.69
C LEU A 154 3.64 -9.25 -9.55
N ARG A 155 4.17 -9.48 -8.34
CA ARG A 155 3.39 -9.74 -7.13
C ARG A 155 3.69 -8.66 -6.10
N ILE A 156 2.67 -7.87 -5.78
CA ILE A 156 2.79 -6.73 -4.85
C ILE A 156 1.67 -6.82 -3.82
N ALA A 157 2.02 -6.62 -2.56
CA ALA A 157 1.05 -6.44 -1.49
C ALA A 157 1.20 -5.03 -0.93
N LEU A 158 0.10 -4.35 -0.64
CA LEU A 158 0.11 -3.01 -0.07
C LEU A 158 -0.91 -2.85 1.06
N SER A 159 -0.67 -1.87 1.91
CA SER A 159 -1.62 -1.48 2.95
C SER A 159 -1.60 0.02 3.12
N LEU A 160 -2.74 0.68 2.87
CA LEU A 160 -2.97 2.11 3.15
C LEU A 160 -4.26 2.29 3.94
N SER A 161 -4.48 1.40 4.91
CA SER A 161 -5.72 1.34 5.68
C SER A 161 -6.96 1.31 4.75
N CYS A 162 -8.05 1.99 5.09
CA CYS A 162 -9.30 1.98 4.32
C CYS A 162 -9.18 2.48 2.86
N ALA A 163 -8.08 3.13 2.47
CA ALA A 163 -7.83 3.54 1.09
C ALA A 163 -7.15 2.45 0.22
N SER A 164 -6.81 1.29 0.80
CA SER A 164 -5.99 0.24 0.16
C SER A 164 -6.50 -0.20 -1.21
N GLY A 165 -7.79 -0.56 -1.36
CA GLY A 165 -8.32 -1.00 -2.66
C GLY A 165 -8.27 0.05 -3.77
N ALA A 166 -8.47 1.33 -3.44
CA ALA A 166 -8.35 2.43 -4.40
C ALA A 166 -6.88 2.75 -4.71
N ALA A 167 -6.00 2.66 -3.71
CA ALA A 167 -4.56 2.77 -3.90
C ALA A 167 -4.01 1.66 -4.78
N ALA A 168 -4.50 0.43 -4.67
CA ALA A 168 -4.11 -0.67 -5.55
C ALA A 168 -4.45 -0.41 -7.02
N ALA A 169 -5.59 0.24 -7.30
CA ALA A 169 -5.91 0.69 -8.65
C ALA A 169 -4.95 1.77 -9.14
N ALA A 170 -4.53 2.69 -8.27
CA ALA A 170 -3.52 3.72 -8.59
C ALA A 170 -2.15 3.09 -8.87
N THR A 171 -1.67 2.15 -8.05
CA THR A 171 -0.42 1.41 -8.26
C THR A 171 -0.47 0.60 -9.55
N ALA A 172 -1.56 -0.13 -9.81
CA ALA A 172 -1.76 -0.85 -11.06
C ALA A 172 -1.67 0.08 -12.29
N ALA A 173 -2.31 1.26 -12.19
CA ALA A 173 -2.28 2.25 -13.25
C ALA A 173 -0.88 2.86 -13.45
N ASN A 174 -0.12 3.09 -12.37
CA ASN A 174 1.28 3.52 -12.44
C ASN A 174 2.17 2.47 -13.11
N LEU A 175 2.07 1.19 -12.72
CA LEU A 175 2.83 0.09 -13.34
C LEU A 175 2.53 -0.03 -14.84
N ILE A 176 1.26 0.08 -15.23
CA ILE A 176 0.88 0.00 -16.65
C ILE A 176 1.36 1.25 -17.41
N ALA A 177 1.18 2.44 -16.83
CA ALA A 177 1.62 3.69 -17.45
C ALA A 177 3.16 3.79 -17.55
N ALA A 178 3.89 3.12 -16.66
CA ALA A 178 5.34 2.99 -16.72
C ALA A 178 5.83 1.85 -17.62
N GLY A 179 4.93 1.05 -18.20
CA GLY A 179 5.29 -0.09 -19.03
C GLY A 179 5.90 -1.26 -18.24
N ARG A 180 5.75 -1.27 -16.90
CA ARG A 180 6.19 -2.34 -16.00
C ARG A 180 5.23 -3.54 -16.06
N ALA A 181 3.96 -3.28 -16.36
CA ALA A 181 2.93 -4.30 -16.57
C ALA A 181 2.04 -3.93 -17.77
N GLN A 182 1.35 -4.92 -18.33
CA GLN A 182 0.34 -4.71 -19.37
C GLN A 182 -1.09 -4.99 -18.86
N ARG A 183 -1.19 -5.86 -17.85
CA ARG A 183 -2.40 -6.24 -17.16
C ARG A 183 -2.10 -6.49 -15.69
N VAL A 184 -3.00 -6.01 -14.83
CA VAL A 184 -2.93 -6.19 -13.39
C VAL A 184 -4.30 -6.62 -12.88
N LEU A 185 -4.34 -7.71 -12.11
CA LEU A 185 -5.43 -8.08 -11.23
C LEU A 185 -5.19 -7.41 -9.88
N ILE A 186 -6.09 -6.56 -9.44
CA ILE A 186 -6.07 -6.01 -8.08
C ILE A 186 -7.16 -6.69 -7.25
N VAL A 187 -6.90 -6.87 -5.95
CA VAL A 187 -7.91 -7.34 -4.99
C VAL A 187 -7.75 -6.64 -3.65
N GLY A 188 -8.81 -5.95 -3.22
CA GLY A 188 -8.97 -5.47 -1.86
C GLY A 188 -9.76 -6.48 -1.04
N TYR A 189 -9.31 -6.84 0.17
CA TYR A 189 -9.95 -7.86 1.00
C TYR A 189 -9.64 -7.68 2.49
N ASP A 190 -10.57 -8.12 3.34
CA ASP A 190 -10.37 -8.30 4.78
C ASP A 190 -11.45 -9.22 5.35
N ALA A 191 -11.11 -9.97 6.40
CA ALA A 191 -12.09 -10.67 7.25
C ALA A 191 -12.18 -10.00 8.62
N LEU A 192 -13.32 -10.18 9.29
CA LEU A 192 -13.48 -9.73 10.68
C LEU A 192 -12.89 -10.77 11.63
N SER A 193 -12.08 -10.31 12.57
CA SER A 193 -11.44 -11.11 13.63
C SER A 193 -11.63 -10.45 14.99
N ARG A 194 -11.33 -11.14 16.09
CA ARG A 194 -11.34 -10.55 17.45
C ARG A 194 -10.33 -9.40 17.56
N PHE A 195 -9.15 -9.53 16.94
CA PHE A 195 -8.12 -8.49 16.90
C PHE A 195 -8.66 -7.24 16.21
N ALA A 196 -9.12 -7.37 14.96
CA ALA A 196 -9.64 -6.25 14.21
C ALA A 196 -10.87 -5.64 14.91
N TRP A 197 -11.81 -6.47 15.37
CA TRP A 197 -13.04 -5.99 15.99
C TRP A 197 -12.82 -5.27 17.32
N SER A 198 -11.97 -5.81 18.19
CA SER A 198 -11.62 -5.18 19.47
C SER A 198 -10.95 -3.83 19.26
N GLY A 199 -10.03 -3.74 18.30
CA GLY A 199 -9.38 -2.51 17.88
C GLY A 199 -10.35 -1.46 17.37
N LEU A 200 -11.13 -1.80 16.35
CA LEU A 200 -12.08 -0.89 15.69
C LEU A 200 -13.15 -0.40 16.68
N CYS A 201 -13.63 -1.26 17.58
CA CYS A 201 -14.56 -0.86 18.63
C CYS A 201 -13.91 0.08 19.66
N SER A 202 -12.65 -0.17 20.03
CA SER A 202 -11.95 0.62 21.03
C SER A 202 -11.77 2.09 20.62
N LEU A 203 -11.66 2.36 19.32
CA LEU A 203 -11.55 3.70 18.73
C LEU A 203 -12.82 4.55 18.88
N ARG A 204 -13.96 3.94 19.24
CA ARG A 204 -15.28 4.60 19.36
C ARG A 204 -15.72 5.33 18.08
N THR A 205 -15.28 4.83 16.93
CA THR A 205 -15.70 5.28 15.60
C THR A 205 -16.93 4.54 15.08
N MET A 206 -17.39 3.52 15.80
CA MET A 206 -18.50 2.67 15.40
C MET A 206 -19.84 3.14 15.96
N THR A 207 -20.88 3.05 15.13
CA THR A 207 -22.28 3.23 15.54
C THR A 207 -22.89 1.89 15.97
N LYS A 208 -23.98 1.93 16.74
CA LYS A 208 -24.64 0.75 17.31
C LYS A 208 -25.79 0.20 16.48
N ASP A 209 -26.27 0.95 15.49
CA ASP A 209 -27.47 0.61 14.74
C ASP A 209 -27.23 0.57 13.23
N ALA A 210 -26.94 1.71 12.60
CA ALA A 210 -26.87 1.87 11.16
C ALA A 210 -25.88 2.97 10.79
N VAL A 211 -25.16 2.74 9.69
CA VAL A 211 -24.26 3.72 9.09
C VAL A 211 -25.11 4.76 8.36
N ARG A 212 -24.91 6.05 8.65
CA ARG A 212 -25.72 7.14 8.09
C ARG A 212 -24.83 8.19 7.42
N PRO A 213 -24.26 7.90 6.24
CA PRO A 213 -23.38 8.86 5.57
C PRO A 213 -24.09 10.20 5.36
N PHE A 214 -23.43 11.28 5.75
CA PHE A 214 -23.89 12.67 5.65
C PHE A 214 -25.14 13.01 6.47
N ASP A 215 -25.69 12.10 7.27
CA ASP A 215 -26.90 12.35 8.05
C ASP A 215 -26.69 13.19 9.31
N ALA A 216 -27.66 14.03 9.68
CA ALA A 216 -27.57 14.83 10.90
C ALA A 216 -27.46 13.96 12.16
N ALA A 217 -28.06 12.77 12.14
CA ALA A 217 -28.01 11.79 13.23
C ALA A 217 -26.80 10.83 13.15
N ARG A 218 -25.87 11.03 12.21
CA ARG A 218 -24.70 10.14 12.04
C ARG A 218 -23.82 10.14 13.30
N SER A 219 -23.34 8.97 13.67
CA SER A 219 -22.58 8.77 14.91
C SER A 219 -21.39 7.84 14.77
N GLY A 220 -21.17 7.25 13.59
CA GLY A 220 -20.12 6.29 13.36
C GLY A 220 -20.36 5.41 12.14
N THR A 221 -19.47 4.44 11.97
CA THR A 221 -19.49 3.42 10.91
C THR A 221 -19.78 2.02 11.47
N ILE A 222 -19.96 1.03 10.58
CA ILE A 222 -20.03 -0.39 10.91
C ILE A 222 -19.12 -1.13 9.93
N PHE A 223 -18.21 -1.95 10.44
CA PHE A 223 -17.26 -2.67 9.60
C PHE A 223 -17.85 -3.96 9.04
N THR A 224 -17.32 -4.36 7.88
CA THR A 224 -17.83 -5.46 7.07
C THR A 224 -16.64 -6.23 6.50
N GLU A 225 -16.76 -7.55 6.44
CA GLU A 225 -15.79 -8.41 5.74
C GLU A 225 -16.18 -8.63 4.28
N GLY A 226 -15.19 -9.02 3.49
CA GLY A 226 -15.36 -9.46 2.12
C GLY A 226 -14.20 -9.03 1.23
N ALA A 227 -14.40 -9.13 -0.08
CA ALA A 227 -13.39 -8.79 -1.07
C ALA A 227 -14.00 -8.19 -2.33
N ALA A 228 -13.21 -7.39 -3.04
CA ALA A 228 -13.53 -6.83 -4.35
C ALA A 228 -12.27 -6.84 -5.23
N ALA A 229 -12.41 -7.31 -6.46
CA ALA A 229 -11.31 -7.48 -7.40
C ALA A 229 -11.63 -6.82 -8.76
N LEU A 230 -10.61 -6.30 -9.41
CA LEU A 230 -10.68 -5.62 -10.70
C LEU A 230 -9.53 -6.09 -11.59
N VAL A 231 -9.82 -6.36 -12.86
CA VAL A 231 -8.79 -6.54 -13.90
C VAL A 231 -8.65 -5.22 -14.64
N ILE A 232 -7.45 -4.63 -14.58
CA ILE A 232 -7.07 -3.39 -15.25
C ILE A 232 -6.01 -3.74 -16.30
N GLU A 233 -6.24 -3.39 -17.56
CA GLU A 233 -5.28 -3.67 -18.64
C GLU A 233 -5.20 -2.54 -19.66
N GLN A 234 -4.13 -2.53 -20.46
CA GLN A 234 -4.03 -1.61 -21.59
C GLN A 234 -5.18 -1.88 -22.57
N ALA A 235 -5.75 -0.80 -23.13
CA ALA A 235 -6.83 -0.84 -24.10
C ALA A 235 -6.55 -1.79 -25.27
N GLU A 236 -5.29 -1.86 -25.70
CA GLU A 236 -4.82 -2.66 -26.80
C GLU A 236 -4.93 -4.17 -26.51
N LEU A 237 -4.63 -4.60 -25.27
CA LEU A 237 -4.82 -6.00 -24.86
C LEU A 237 -6.30 -6.38 -24.78
N CYS A 238 -7.12 -5.47 -24.26
CA CYS A 238 -8.57 -5.62 -24.24
C CYS A 238 -9.12 -5.79 -25.66
N THR A 239 -8.72 -4.89 -26.58
CA THR A 239 -9.13 -4.90 -27.99
C THR A 239 -8.65 -6.17 -28.72
N ALA A 240 -7.40 -6.59 -28.50
CA ALA A 240 -6.83 -7.77 -29.13
C ALA A 240 -7.56 -9.07 -28.75
N ARG A 241 -8.12 -9.13 -27.52
CA ARG A 241 -8.96 -10.25 -27.06
C ARG A 241 -10.42 -10.14 -27.50
N GLY A 242 -10.83 -9.02 -28.10
CA GLY A 242 -12.25 -8.74 -28.39
C GLY A 242 -13.09 -8.46 -27.14
N ALA A 243 -12.45 -8.20 -25.99
CA ALA A 243 -13.12 -7.84 -24.76
C ALA A 243 -13.69 -6.42 -24.86
N GLN A 244 -14.78 -6.16 -24.15
CA GLN A 244 -15.38 -4.83 -24.04
C GLN A 244 -15.04 -4.22 -22.68
N PRO A 245 -14.44 -3.01 -22.63
CA PRO A 245 -14.23 -2.30 -21.37
C PRO A 245 -15.54 -2.05 -20.63
N LEU A 246 -15.55 -2.31 -19.33
CA LEU A 246 -16.67 -2.01 -18.42
C LEU A 246 -16.68 -0.52 -18.05
N ALA A 247 -15.48 0.05 -17.89
CA ALA A 247 -15.21 1.46 -17.71
C ALA A 247 -13.73 1.73 -18.05
N TRP A 248 -13.37 3.00 -18.16
CA TRP A 248 -11.99 3.45 -18.38
C TRP A 248 -11.45 4.13 -17.13
N LEU A 249 -10.32 3.67 -16.61
CA LEU A 249 -9.60 4.34 -15.51
C LEU A 249 -8.72 5.45 -16.10
N CYS A 250 -9.20 6.69 -16.05
CA CYS A 250 -8.57 7.82 -16.73
C CYS A 250 -7.62 8.60 -15.84
N GLY A 251 -7.91 8.68 -14.54
CA GLY A 251 -7.08 9.41 -13.58
C GLY A 251 -7.01 8.72 -12.24
N TRP A 252 -5.89 8.89 -11.55
CA TRP A 252 -5.65 8.32 -10.24
C TRP A 252 -4.63 9.15 -9.48
N ALA A 253 -4.72 9.12 -8.15
CA ALA A 253 -3.71 9.67 -7.27
C ALA A 253 -3.79 9.01 -5.89
N THR A 254 -2.65 8.96 -5.21
CA THR A 254 -2.55 8.71 -3.77
C THR A 254 -1.96 9.93 -3.08
N GLY A 255 -2.25 10.11 -1.80
CA GLY A 255 -1.68 11.20 -1.02
C GLY A 255 -1.82 10.99 0.48
N ASN A 256 -1.24 11.91 1.27
CA ASN A 256 -1.37 11.89 2.73
C ASN A 256 -1.88 13.24 3.27
N ASN A 257 -2.54 13.22 4.42
CA ASN A 257 -2.96 14.42 5.14
C ASN A 257 -1.78 15.15 5.81
N GLY A 258 -0.73 14.42 6.21
CA GLY A 258 0.40 14.94 6.98
C GLY A 258 -0.03 15.64 8.27
N HIS A 259 -1.09 15.14 8.92
CA HIS A 259 -1.80 15.86 9.98
C HIS A 259 -2.02 15.08 11.27
N HIS A 260 -2.74 13.96 11.21
CA HIS A 260 -3.12 13.18 12.39
C HIS A 260 -3.39 11.71 12.02
N MET A 261 -3.17 10.80 12.98
CA MET A 261 -3.28 9.36 12.75
C MET A 261 -4.71 8.92 12.41
N THR A 262 -5.71 9.47 13.07
CA THR A 262 -7.12 9.06 12.91
C THR A 262 -8.07 10.18 12.53
N ALA A 263 -7.58 11.43 12.50
CA ALA A 263 -8.43 12.59 12.25
C ALA A 263 -8.14 13.12 10.83
N PRO A 264 -9.19 13.54 10.09
CA PRO A 264 -8.99 14.15 8.79
C PRO A 264 -8.23 15.47 8.90
N ALA A 265 -7.58 15.89 7.82
CA ALA A 265 -7.02 17.23 7.74
C ALA A 265 -8.13 18.30 7.86
N PRO A 266 -7.83 19.50 8.40
CA PRO A 266 -8.77 20.61 8.42
C PRO A 266 -9.34 20.88 7.02
N ARG A 267 -10.66 21.07 6.94
CA ARG A 267 -11.42 21.24 5.69
C ARG A 267 -11.27 20.11 4.65
N GLY A 268 -10.74 18.95 5.04
CA GLY A 268 -10.49 17.86 4.10
C GLY A 268 -9.42 18.21 3.05
N ALA A 269 -8.42 19.03 3.41
CA ALA A 269 -7.39 19.50 2.49
C ALA A 269 -6.67 18.35 1.72
N GLY A 270 -6.41 17.22 2.37
CA GLY A 270 -5.80 16.06 1.71
C GLY A 270 -6.72 15.39 0.68
N SER A 271 -8.01 15.24 0.98
CA SER A 271 -9.01 14.75 0.01
C SER A 271 -9.18 15.71 -1.16
N THR A 272 -9.16 17.02 -0.91
CA THR A 272 -9.16 18.04 -1.98
C THR A 272 -7.95 17.87 -2.91
N ALA A 273 -6.77 17.70 -2.33
CA ALA A 273 -5.52 17.56 -3.08
C ALA A 273 -5.50 16.28 -3.94
N VAL A 274 -5.90 15.13 -3.37
CA VAL A 274 -5.86 13.84 -4.08
C VAL A 274 -6.92 13.78 -5.20
N MET A 275 -8.14 14.30 -4.97
CA MET A 275 -9.16 14.40 -6.01
C MET A 275 -8.72 15.31 -7.16
N ARG A 276 -8.09 16.45 -6.83
CA ARG A 276 -7.52 17.37 -7.84
C ARG A 276 -6.38 16.71 -8.62
N ALA A 277 -5.51 15.96 -7.95
CA ALA A 277 -4.42 15.23 -8.59
C ALA A 277 -4.94 14.13 -9.53
N ALA A 278 -6.00 13.41 -9.15
CA ALA A 278 -6.65 12.42 -10.00
C ALA A 278 -7.30 13.06 -11.25
N LEU A 279 -7.98 14.20 -11.11
CA LEU A 279 -8.52 14.96 -12.25
C LEU A 279 -7.42 15.48 -13.17
N THR A 280 -6.33 16.00 -12.59
CA THR A 280 -5.15 16.46 -13.34
C THR A 280 -4.52 15.30 -14.11
N CYS A 281 -4.38 14.13 -13.48
CA CYS A 281 -3.92 12.90 -14.12
C CYS A 281 -4.83 12.47 -15.28
N ALA A 282 -6.14 12.69 -15.17
CA ALA A 282 -7.10 12.42 -16.25
C ALA A 282 -7.10 13.47 -17.37
N GLY A 283 -6.41 14.60 -17.19
CA GLY A 283 -6.53 15.75 -18.10
C GLY A 283 -7.91 16.41 -18.06
N LEU A 284 -8.66 16.25 -16.97
CA LEU A 284 -10.03 16.74 -16.80
C LEU A 284 -10.10 17.90 -15.81
N THR A 285 -11.06 18.80 -16.02
CA THR A 285 -11.42 19.84 -15.06
C THR A 285 -12.53 19.34 -14.13
N PRO A 286 -12.75 19.99 -12.97
CA PRO A 286 -13.87 19.66 -12.09
C PRO A 286 -15.22 19.61 -12.84
N ASP A 287 -15.45 20.48 -13.83
CA ASP A 287 -16.70 20.57 -14.61
C ASP A 287 -17.10 19.27 -15.33
N ALA A 288 -16.14 18.38 -15.59
CA ALA A 288 -16.40 17.10 -16.27
C ALA A 288 -17.06 16.05 -15.37
N VAL A 289 -17.02 16.19 -14.04
CA VAL A 289 -17.46 15.14 -13.10
C VAL A 289 -18.98 15.13 -12.94
N ASP A 290 -19.66 14.07 -13.35
CA ASP A 290 -21.13 13.95 -13.27
C ASP A 290 -21.62 13.39 -11.94
N HIS A 291 -20.78 12.62 -11.24
CA HIS A 291 -21.13 11.94 -10.00
C HIS A 291 -19.88 11.73 -9.13
N ILE A 292 -20.06 11.84 -7.81
CA ILE A 292 -19.03 11.53 -6.82
C ILE A 292 -19.44 10.29 -6.02
N ASN A 293 -18.61 9.26 -6.05
CA ASN A 293 -18.67 8.15 -5.11
C ASN A 293 -17.75 8.48 -3.91
N ALA A 294 -18.36 8.86 -2.80
CA ALA A 294 -17.68 9.39 -1.64
C ALA A 294 -17.21 8.28 -0.68
N HIS A 295 -16.22 8.60 0.14
CA HIS A 295 -15.80 7.76 1.23
C HIS A 295 -16.90 7.65 2.31
N GLY A 296 -17.62 8.75 2.61
CA GLY A 296 -18.86 8.84 3.38
C GLY A 296 -19.06 7.74 4.42
N THR A 297 -18.36 7.82 5.55
CA THR A 297 -18.34 6.76 6.57
C THR A 297 -19.46 6.83 7.59
N GLY A 298 -20.26 7.90 7.59
CA GLY A 298 -21.22 8.15 8.67
C GLY A 298 -20.56 8.62 9.97
N THR A 299 -19.26 8.90 9.97
CA THR A 299 -18.58 9.54 11.10
C THR A 299 -18.68 11.06 10.95
N LYS A 300 -18.88 11.77 12.06
CA LYS A 300 -19.02 13.24 12.02
C LYS A 300 -17.79 13.93 11.41
N PRO A 301 -16.56 13.65 11.84
CA PRO A 301 -15.38 14.33 11.30
C PRO A 301 -15.18 14.06 9.81
N ASN A 302 -15.34 12.81 9.36
CA ASN A 302 -15.14 12.47 7.95
C ASN A 302 -16.15 13.18 7.06
N ASP A 303 -17.44 12.97 7.30
CA ASP A 303 -18.46 13.40 6.35
C ASP A 303 -18.53 14.93 6.22
N SER A 304 -18.31 15.65 7.33
CA SER A 304 -18.22 17.13 7.29
C SER A 304 -16.97 17.60 6.54
N THR A 305 -15.80 16.96 6.73
CA THR A 305 -14.57 17.37 6.04
C THR A 305 -14.51 16.93 4.59
N GLU A 306 -15.09 15.78 4.24
CA GLU A 306 -15.25 15.33 2.87
C GLU A 306 -16.22 16.23 2.11
N THR A 307 -17.31 16.69 2.76
CA THR A 307 -18.18 17.72 2.17
C THR A 307 -17.39 18.99 1.86
N GLN A 308 -16.62 19.49 2.82
CA GLN A 308 -15.79 20.68 2.63
C GLN A 308 -14.74 20.48 1.52
N ALA A 309 -14.17 19.28 1.39
CA ALA A 309 -13.24 18.98 0.31
C ALA A 309 -13.90 19.01 -1.08
N ILE A 310 -15.13 18.51 -1.17
CA ILE A 310 -15.93 18.59 -2.40
C ILE A 310 -16.27 20.05 -2.71
N GLU A 311 -16.68 20.83 -1.71
CA GLU A 311 -16.94 22.28 -1.87
C GLU A 311 -15.67 23.04 -2.31
N ASP A 312 -14.52 22.78 -1.70
CA ASP A 312 -13.25 23.44 -2.03
C ASP A 312 -12.74 23.07 -3.44
N LEU A 313 -13.09 21.88 -3.96
CA LEU A 313 -12.72 21.45 -5.30
C LEU A 313 -13.68 21.95 -6.39
N PHE A 314 -14.99 21.84 -6.15
CA PHE A 314 -16.04 22.07 -7.16
C PHE A 314 -16.73 23.44 -7.02
N GLY A 315 -16.47 24.19 -5.96
CA GLY A 315 -17.08 25.49 -5.71
C GLY A 315 -18.61 25.40 -5.67
N PRO A 316 -19.35 26.37 -6.25
CA PRO A 316 -20.81 26.37 -6.26
C PRO A 316 -21.45 25.12 -6.88
N ARG A 317 -20.74 24.41 -7.77
CA ARG A 317 -21.24 23.20 -8.42
C ARG A 317 -21.33 22.00 -7.47
N ALA A 318 -20.62 22.02 -6.34
CA ALA A 318 -20.64 20.95 -5.34
C ALA A 318 -22.07 20.56 -4.92
N ALA A 319 -22.95 21.54 -4.72
CA ALA A 319 -24.34 21.32 -4.30
C ALA A 319 -25.23 20.67 -5.38
N ALA A 320 -24.77 20.60 -6.64
CA ALA A 320 -25.53 20.07 -7.77
C ALA A 320 -24.98 18.74 -8.30
N ILE A 321 -23.79 18.31 -7.85
CA ILE A 321 -23.22 17.01 -8.25
C ILE A 321 -23.83 15.93 -7.35
N PRO A 322 -24.52 14.93 -7.92
CA PRO A 322 -25.02 13.80 -7.15
C PRO A 322 -23.89 13.06 -6.45
N VAL A 323 -24.05 12.82 -5.14
CA VAL A 323 -23.08 12.11 -4.30
C VAL A 323 -23.72 10.85 -3.73
N THR A 324 -22.97 9.75 -3.72
CA THR A 324 -23.39 8.52 -3.03
C THR A 324 -22.30 7.98 -2.13
N SER A 325 -22.70 7.30 -1.05
CA SER A 325 -21.84 6.39 -0.30
C SER A 325 -22.58 5.09 -0.06
N VAL A 326 -22.03 3.99 -0.58
CA VAL A 326 -22.60 2.65 -0.40
C VAL A 326 -22.43 2.11 1.02
N LYS A 327 -21.62 2.75 1.87
CA LYS A 327 -21.39 2.30 3.25
C LYS A 327 -22.63 2.35 4.13
N GLY A 328 -23.61 3.19 3.78
CA GLY A 328 -24.91 3.20 4.45
C GLY A 328 -25.65 1.86 4.35
N LEU A 329 -25.46 1.13 3.26
CA LEU A 329 -26.10 -0.17 3.02
C LEU A 329 -25.15 -1.33 3.29
N LEU A 330 -23.93 -1.23 2.75
CA LEU A 330 -22.95 -2.31 2.77
C LEU A 330 -22.11 -2.35 4.05
N GLY A 331 -22.03 -1.25 4.80
CA GLY A 331 -20.99 -1.05 5.81
C GLY A 331 -19.62 -0.74 5.19
N HIS A 332 -18.61 -0.60 6.04
CA HIS A 332 -17.24 -0.31 5.64
C HIS A 332 -16.43 -1.61 5.48
N MET A 333 -16.13 -1.98 4.23
CA MET A 333 -15.38 -3.20 3.89
C MET A 333 -13.85 -3.09 4.07
N LEU A 334 -13.38 -2.37 5.10
CA LEU A 334 -11.95 -2.22 5.43
C LEU A 334 -11.08 -1.97 4.17
N GLY A 335 -10.05 -2.78 3.92
CA GLY A 335 -9.15 -2.68 2.76
C GLY A 335 -9.82 -2.92 1.41
N ALA A 336 -10.96 -3.62 1.37
CA ALA A 336 -11.78 -3.81 0.17
C ALA A 336 -12.66 -2.60 -0.19
N ALA A 337 -12.82 -1.62 0.71
CA ALA A 337 -13.74 -0.50 0.53
C ALA A 337 -13.50 0.27 -0.79
N GLY A 338 -12.26 0.66 -1.07
CA GLY A 338 -11.93 1.37 -2.31
C GLY A 338 -12.19 0.53 -3.56
N ALA A 339 -11.89 -0.77 -3.54
CA ALA A 339 -12.11 -1.63 -4.70
C ALA A 339 -13.61 -1.83 -4.99
N VAL A 340 -14.45 -2.02 -3.96
CA VAL A 340 -15.90 -2.14 -4.15
C VAL A 340 -16.53 -0.81 -4.61
N GLU A 341 -16.02 0.33 -4.14
CA GLU A 341 -16.42 1.67 -4.62
C GLU A 341 -16.11 1.86 -6.10
N LEU A 342 -14.96 1.39 -6.58
CA LEU A 342 -14.62 1.43 -8.01
C LEU A 342 -15.52 0.52 -8.85
N ILE A 343 -15.86 -0.68 -8.36
CA ILE A 343 -16.85 -1.57 -9.01
C ILE A 343 -18.20 -0.85 -9.13
N VAL A 344 -18.68 -0.25 -8.05
CA VAL A 344 -19.95 0.51 -8.03
C VAL A 344 -19.90 1.70 -8.98
N SER A 345 -18.77 2.40 -9.07
CA SER A 345 -18.56 3.52 -9.99
C SER A 345 -18.62 3.08 -11.45
N ALA A 346 -17.96 1.97 -11.79
CA ALA A 346 -18.00 1.37 -13.13
C ALA A 346 -19.41 0.89 -13.50
N LEU A 347 -20.14 0.26 -12.57
CA LEU A 347 -21.53 -0.14 -12.77
C LEU A 347 -22.45 1.06 -12.96
N SER A 348 -22.23 2.15 -12.21
CA SER A 348 -23.00 3.38 -12.35
C SER A 348 -22.85 3.97 -13.76
N LEU A 349 -21.62 4.03 -14.28
CA LEU A 349 -21.33 4.42 -15.67
C LEU A 349 -21.98 3.48 -16.69
N LYS A 350 -21.86 2.17 -16.49
CA LYS A 350 -22.42 1.14 -17.39
C LYS A 350 -23.94 1.22 -17.49
N HIS A 351 -24.61 1.48 -16.38
CA HIS A 351 -26.07 1.46 -16.30
C HIS A 351 -26.73 2.85 -16.38
N GLY A 352 -25.95 3.94 -16.30
CA GLY A 352 -26.49 5.29 -16.20
C GLY A 352 -27.38 5.46 -14.96
N LEU A 353 -26.99 4.85 -13.84
CA LEU A 353 -27.81 4.74 -12.64
C LEU A 353 -26.92 4.84 -11.40
N ILE A 354 -27.24 5.75 -10.48
CA ILE A 354 -26.52 5.95 -9.22
C ILE A 354 -27.25 5.20 -8.11
N PRO A 355 -26.59 4.32 -7.34
CA PRO A 355 -27.21 3.65 -6.21
C PRO A 355 -27.48 4.61 -5.04
N PRO A 356 -28.48 4.31 -4.20
CA PRO A 356 -28.79 5.13 -3.04
C PRO A 356 -27.74 5.04 -1.93
N THR A 357 -27.59 6.13 -1.20
CA THR A 357 -26.97 6.20 0.12
C THR A 357 -27.99 5.77 1.16
N GLY A 358 -27.69 4.70 1.89
CA GLY A 358 -28.57 4.16 2.92
C GLY A 358 -28.70 5.05 4.16
N ASN A 359 -29.85 4.96 4.83
CA ASN A 359 -30.13 5.53 6.16
C ASN A 359 -29.94 7.06 6.28
N ARG A 360 -30.24 7.79 5.19
CA ARG A 360 -30.21 9.24 5.12
C ARG A 360 -31.62 9.81 5.30
N ASP A 361 -32.03 10.02 6.54
CA ASP A 361 -33.38 10.47 6.89
C ASP A 361 -33.49 11.99 7.04
N THR A 362 -32.47 12.65 7.63
CA THR A 362 -32.52 14.07 8.01
C THR A 362 -31.31 14.84 7.51
N PRO A 363 -31.45 15.67 6.45
CA PRO A 363 -30.39 16.52 5.92
C PRO A 363 -29.56 17.21 7.01
N ASP A 364 -28.23 17.13 6.91
CA ASP A 364 -27.32 17.85 7.81
C ASP A 364 -26.90 19.15 7.10
N PRO A 365 -27.17 20.33 7.70
CA PRO A 365 -26.69 21.60 7.18
C PRO A 365 -25.16 21.69 6.99
N GLU A 366 -24.36 20.93 7.74
CA GLU A 366 -22.90 20.84 7.55
C GLU A 366 -22.51 20.00 6.31
N CYS A 367 -23.45 19.23 5.76
CA CYS A 367 -23.24 18.34 4.63
C CYS A 367 -24.21 18.70 3.48
N ALA A 368 -24.16 19.94 3.00
CA ALA A 368 -25.09 20.51 2.02
C ALA A 368 -24.82 20.05 0.57
N LEU A 369 -24.74 18.74 0.38
CA LEU A 369 -24.53 18.07 -0.92
C LEU A 369 -25.83 17.42 -1.43
N ASP A 370 -25.89 17.17 -2.73
CA ASP A 370 -26.97 16.39 -3.35
C ASP A 370 -26.76 14.89 -3.12
N ILE A 371 -27.10 14.42 -1.92
CA ILE A 371 -27.00 13.00 -1.55
C ILE A 371 -28.11 12.20 -2.22
N VAL A 372 -27.74 11.18 -3.01
CA VAL A 372 -28.68 10.27 -3.66
C VAL A 372 -29.26 9.32 -2.62
N THR A 373 -30.58 9.36 -2.34
CA THR A 373 -31.25 8.51 -1.34
C THR A 373 -32.19 7.46 -1.94
N ALA A 374 -32.44 7.53 -3.24
CA ALA A 374 -33.14 6.53 -4.04
C ALA A 374 -32.37 6.34 -5.37
N PRO A 375 -32.42 5.15 -6.00
CA PRO A 375 -31.76 4.93 -7.29
C PRO A 375 -32.08 6.05 -8.29
N ARG A 376 -31.05 6.73 -8.80
CA ARG A 376 -31.22 7.91 -9.65
C ARG A 376 -30.62 7.67 -11.02
N ALA A 377 -31.45 7.65 -12.06
CA ALA A 377 -31.01 7.54 -13.44
C ALA A 377 -30.38 8.86 -13.90
N LEU A 378 -29.18 8.80 -14.47
CA LEU A 378 -28.45 9.94 -15.02
C LEU A 378 -27.51 9.44 -16.13
N PRO A 379 -27.44 10.08 -17.30
CA PRO A 379 -26.43 9.75 -18.30
C PRO A 379 -25.04 10.17 -17.79
N LEU A 380 -24.32 9.21 -17.20
CA LEU A 380 -23.00 9.42 -16.63
C LEU A 380 -21.91 9.24 -17.69
N GLU A 381 -21.02 10.21 -17.83
CA GLU A 381 -19.79 10.10 -18.59
C GLU A 381 -18.57 9.98 -17.69
N CYS A 382 -18.57 10.61 -16.51
CA CYS A 382 -17.44 10.67 -15.61
C CYS A 382 -17.86 10.53 -14.13
N VAL A 383 -17.22 9.60 -13.42
CA VAL A 383 -17.36 9.39 -11.96
C VAL A 383 -16.02 9.65 -11.28
N LEU A 384 -16.03 10.44 -10.22
CA LEU A 384 -14.90 10.60 -9.31
C LEU A 384 -15.15 9.77 -8.04
N SER A 385 -14.25 8.84 -7.73
CA SER A 385 -14.26 8.06 -6.50
C SER A 385 -13.21 8.59 -5.53
N ASN A 386 -13.58 8.82 -4.26
CA ASN A 386 -12.69 9.29 -3.21
C ASN A 386 -12.66 8.30 -2.05
N SER A 387 -11.46 7.98 -1.55
CA SER A 387 -11.26 7.08 -0.41
C SER A 387 -10.24 7.67 0.56
N ALA A 388 -10.51 7.53 1.87
CA ALA A 388 -9.62 7.97 2.94
C ALA A 388 -9.38 6.83 3.95
N GLY A 389 -8.27 6.88 4.68
CA GLY A 389 -7.87 5.86 5.66
C GLY A 389 -7.06 6.42 6.82
N PHE A 390 -6.86 5.59 7.84
CA PHE A 390 -5.98 5.91 8.96
C PHE A 390 -4.55 6.16 8.50
N GLY A 391 -3.80 6.92 9.30
CA GLY A 391 -2.51 7.48 8.93
C GLY A 391 -2.61 8.67 7.97
N GLY A 392 -3.83 9.12 7.67
CA GLY A 392 -4.07 10.19 6.71
C GLY A 392 -3.95 9.77 5.24
N CYS A 393 -3.94 8.45 4.97
CA CYS A 393 -3.83 7.91 3.62
C CYS A 393 -5.08 8.25 2.80
N ASN A 394 -4.90 8.83 1.62
CA ASN A 394 -5.99 9.12 0.70
C ASN A 394 -5.69 8.54 -0.69
N ALA A 395 -6.75 8.15 -1.41
CA ALA A 395 -6.68 7.76 -2.80
C ALA A 395 -7.92 8.27 -3.54
N ALA A 396 -7.75 8.66 -4.80
CA ALA A 396 -8.87 9.02 -5.67
C ALA A 396 -8.67 8.44 -7.07
N ALA A 397 -9.78 8.13 -7.74
CA ALA A 397 -9.80 7.63 -9.10
C ALA A 397 -10.90 8.30 -9.92
N VAL A 398 -10.63 8.49 -11.20
CA VAL A 398 -11.57 9.05 -12.18
C VAL A 398 -11.86 7.99 -13.22
N LEU A 399 -13.12 7.57 -13.29
CA LEU A 399 -13.60 6.58 -14.26
C LEU A 399 -14.48 7.27 -15.30
N THR A 400 -14.34 6.87 -16.57
CA THR A 400 -15.20 7.35 -17.64
C THR A 400 -15.86 6.21 -18.41
N ARG A 401 -17.00 6.52 -19.03
CA ARG A 401 -17.73 5.58 -19.89
C ARG A 401 -17.06 5.45 -21.26
N GLN A 402 -16.63 6.58 -21.82
CA GLN A 402 -15.96 6.62 -23.12
C GLN A 402 -14.46 6.47 -22.98
N ARG A 403 -13.84 5.86 -24.00
CA ARG A 403 -12.38 5.78 -24.09
C ARG A 403 -11.82 7.21 -24.05
N PRO A 404 -10.86 7.52 -23.15
CA PRO A 404 -10.26 8.84 -23.16
C PRO A 404 -9.58 9.07 -24.50
N ALA A 405 -9.65 10.30 -25.00
CA ALA A 405 -8.81 10.70 -26.12
C ALA A 405 -7.34 10.44 -25.75
N PRO A 406 -6.47 10.06 -26.72
CA PRO A 406 -5.04 9.98 -26.46
C PRO A 406 -4.57 11.33 -25.91
N HIS A 407 -4.24 11.38 -24.62
CA HIS A 407 -3.62 12.56 -24.06
C HIS A 407 -2.15 12.57 -24.50
N PRO A 408 -1.59 13.75 -24.85
CA PRO A 408 -0.16 13.86 -25.03
C PRO A 408 0.53 13.31 -23.78
N PRO A 409 1.67 12.61 -23.91
CA PRO A 409 2.34 12.04 -22.76
C PRO A 409 2.52 13.12 -21.69
N ALA A 410 2.12 12.83 -20.45
CA ALA A 410 2.43 13.69 -19.30
C ALA A 410 3.95 13.83 -19.07
N ARG A 411 4.76 13.07 -19.84
CA ARG A 411 6.22 13.01 -19.75
C ARG A 411 6.88 14.08 -20.63
N SER A 412 7.91 14.70 -20.08
CA SER A 412 8.87 15.48 -20.86
C SER A 412 9.52 14.60 -21.94
N PRO A 413 9.83 15.13 -23.16
CA PRO A 413 10.56 14.41 -24.20
C PRO A 413 11.89 13.83 -23.72
N GLN A 414 12.47 14.46 -22.69
CA GLN A 414 13.55 13.92 -21.87
C GLN A 414 13.05 13.85 -20.43
N PRO A 415 12.72 12.66 -19.90
CA PRO A 415 12.33 12.53 -18.51
C PRO A 415 13.45 13.06 -17.60
N PRO A 416 13.10 13.73 -16.50
CA PRO A 416 14.07 14.36 -15.63
C PRO A 416 14.98 13.32 -14.97
N SER A 417 16.22 13.72 -14.71
CA SER A 417 17.12 12.93 -13.86
C SER A 417 16.60 12.91 -12.42
N VAL A 418 16.79 11.76 -11.76
CA VAL A 418 16.43 11.55 -10.36
C VAL A 418 17.72 11.54 -9.54
N LEU A 419 17.88 12.57 -8.73
CA LEU A 419 19.01 12.76 -7.84
C LEU A 419 18.69 12.16 -6.47
N ILE A 420 19.72 11.68 -5.80
CA ILE A 420 19.66 11.25 -4.41
C ILE A 420 20.34 12.36 -3.61
N THR A 421 19.60 13.06 -2.77
CA THR A 421 20.09 14.27 -2.08
C THR A 421 20.24 14.07 -0.57
N GLY A 422 19.64 13.01 -0.02
CA GLY A 422 19.76 12.68 1.39
C GLY A 422 19.69 11.18 1.61
N LEU A 423 20.41 10.74 2.64
CA LEU A 423 20.52 9.37 3.06
C LEU A 423 20.48 9.31 4.59
N GLY A 424 19.73 8.34 5.12
CA GLY A 424 19.73 8.01 6.54
C GLY A 424 19.64 6.52 6.69
N VAL A 425 20.50 5.94 7.53
CA VAL A 425 20.57 4.50 7.76
C VAL A 425 20.69 4.26 9.24
N VAL A 426 19.92 3.30 9.73
CA VAL A 426 20.10 2.69 11.04
C VAL A 426 20.10 1.19 10.81
N SER A 427 21.14 0.49 11.26
CA SER A 427 21.26 -0.97 11.10
C SER A 427 22.03 -1.57 12.28
N ALA A 428 22.10 -2.90 12.35
CA ALA A 428 22.97 -3.58 13.31
C ALA A 428 24.46 -3.21 13.13
N LEU A 429 24.86 -2.75 11.95
CA LEU A 429 26.24 -2.36 11.62
C LEU A 429 26.58 -0.93 12.06
N GLY A 430 25.58 -0.08 12.33
CA GLY A 430 25.82 1.33 12.67
C GLY A 430 24.53 2.13 12.82
N LEU A 431 24.59 3.21 13.60
CA LEU A 431 23.44 4.08 13.87
C LEU A 431 23.31 5.25 12.91
N ASP A 432 24.28 5.41 12.00
CA ASP A 432 24.21 6.27 10.84
C ASP A 432 24.78 5.57 9.59
N ALA A 433 24.72 6.29 8.46
CA ALA A 433 25.14 5.75 7.18
C ALA A 433 26.67 5.57 7.07
N GLU A 434 27.46 6.44 7.67
CA GLU A 434 28.93 6.37 7.65
C GLU A 434 29.44 5.20 8.49
N GLU A 435 28.91 5.05 9.72
CA GLU A 435 29.21 3.91 10.59
C GLU A 435 28.84 2.59 9.92
N THR A 436 27.63 2.50 9.35
CA THR A 436 27.14 1.30 8.67
C THR A 436 28.04 0.92 7.48
N ALA A 437 28.48 1.90 6.68
CA ALA A 437 29.39 1.67 5.55
C ALA A 437 30.79 1.26 6.01
N SER A 438 31.32 1.87 7.08
CA SER A 438 32.63 1.51 7.66
C SER A 438 32.64 0.07 8.17
N ALA A 439 31.64 -0.32 8.96
CA ALA A 439 31.51 -1.68 9.47
C ALA A 439 31.35 -2.69 8.33
N CYS A 440 30.59 -2.35 7.28
CA CYS A 440 30.48 -3.19 6.09
C CYS A 440 31.82 -3.38 5.36
N ALA A 441 32.66 -2.34 5.30
CA ALA A 441 33.98 -2.41 4.67
C ALA A 441 35.01 -3.21 5.50
N GLU A 442 34.89 -3.18 6.83
CA GLU A 442 35.69 -4.00 7.74
C GLU A 442 35.33 -5.49 7.64
N GLY A 443 34.06 -5.81 7.34
CA GLY A 443 33.59 -7.17 7.10
C GLY A 443 33.34 -7.99 8.37
N GLU A 444 33.33 -7.35 9.54
CA GLU A 444 32.99 -7.98 10.81
C GLU A 444 31.46 -8.12 10.95
N PRO A 445 30.92 -9.34 11.18
CA PRO A 445 29.49 -9.52 11.35
C PRO A 445 28.95 -8.89 12.64
N ALA A 446 27.87 -8.12 12.52
CA ALA A 446 27.08 -7.62 13.64
C ALA A 446 25.93 -8.58 13.98
N LEU A 447 26.26 -9.87 14.19
CA LEU A 447 25.30 -10.92 14.52
C LEU A 447 25.53 -11.40 15.97
N PHE A 448 24.54 -11.15 16.83
CA PHE A 448 24.64 -11.42 18.26
C PHE A 448 23.41 -12.19 18.76
N PRO A 449 23.49 -12.87 19.93
CA PRO A 449 22.32 -13.48 20.54
C PRO A 449 21.22 -12.45 20.77
N LEU A 450 19.99 -12.76 20.33
CA LEU A 450 18.81 -11.91 20.48
C LEU A 450 18.60 -11.42 21.93
N THR A 451 18.41 -10.10 22.09
CA THR A 451 18.14 -9.46 23.40
C THR A 451 16.88 -8.60 23.44
N CYS A 452 16.43 -8.03 22.32
CA CYS A 452 15.30 -7.10 22.28
C CYS A 452 13.91 -7.76 22.37
N VAL A 453 13.80 -9.05 22.04
CA VAL A 453 12.53 -9.79 22.02
C VAL A 453 12.63 -11.03 22.90
N ALA A 454 11.66 -11.22 23.78
CA ALA A 454 11.58 -12.42 24.61
C ALA A 454 10.93 -13.59 23.84
N LEU A 455 11.59 -14.75 23.84
CA LEU A 455 11.09 -16.01 23.26
C LEU A 455 11.06 -17.11 24.35
N PRO A 456 10.07 -17.07 25.27
CA PRO A 456 10.12 -17.83 26.54
C PRO A 456 10.15 -19.36 26.39
N ASP A 457 9.75 -19.91 25.24
CA ASP A 457 9.64 -21.36 25.01
C ASP A 457 10.69 -21.93 24.04
N ARG A 458 11.71 -21.14 23.69
CA ARG A 458 12.83 -21.61 22.86
C ARG A 458 14.03 -22.00 23.69
N ALA A 459 14.57 -23.18 23.41
CA ALA A 459 15.81 -23.66 24.03
C ALA A 459 17.05 -22.98 23.42
N ASP A 460 16.94 -22.48 22.18
CA ASP A 460 17.97 -21.76 21.45
C ASP A 460 17.69 -20.24 21.44
N THR A 461 18.72 -19.43 21.66
CA THR A 461 18.68 -17.99 21.39
C THR A 461 19.29 -17.76 20.01
N PRO A 462 18.50 -17.35 18.99
CA PRO A 462 19.01 -17.16 17.64
C PRO A 462 20.01 -16.01 17.59
N LEU A 463 20.97 -16.11 16.68
CA LEU A 463 21.79 -14.96 16.28
C LEU A 463 20.97 -14.05 15.37
N VAL A 464 21.03 -12.75 15.63
CA VAL A 464 20.31 -11.71 14.89
C VAL A 464 21.18 -10.47 14.73
N GLY A 465 20.89 -9.67 13.71
CA GLY A 465 21.38 -8.30 13.60
C GLY A 465 20.43 -7.36 14.33
N GLU A 466 20.59 -7.25 15.64
CA GLU A 466 19.81 -6.32 16.47
C GLU A 466 20.41 -4.92 16.39
N VAL A 467 19.60 -3.91 16.08
CA VAL A 467 20.05 -2.51 16.13
C VAL A 467 20.14 -2.09 17.60
N PRO A 468 21.17 -1.34 18.04
CA PRO A 468 21.20 -0.71 19.36
C PRO A 468 20.07 0.32 19.59
N ASP A 469 19.85 0.74 20.83
CA ASP A 469 18.89 1.83 21.11
C ASP A 469 19.28 3.13 20.39
N VAL A 470 18.30 3.77 19.75
CA VAL A 470 18.51 4.98 18.94
C VAL A 470 18.04 6.20 19.71
N ASP A 471 18.89 7.22 19.81
CA ASP A 471 18.49 8.53 20.33
C ASP A 471 17.76 9.35 19.25
N LEU A 472 16.42 9.27 19.25
CA LEU A 472 15.58 10.02 18.33
C LEU A 472 15.83 11.54 18.40
N ALA A 473 16.13 12.09 19.58
CA ALA A 473 16.36 13.52 19.73
C ALA A 473 17.62 13.96 18.99
N ALA A 474 18.67 13.13 19.00
CA ALA A 474 19.88 13.35 18.20
C ALA A 474 19.58 13.36 16.69
N CYS A 475 18.65 12.50 16.25
CA CYS A 475 18.15 12.46 14.88
C CYS A 475 17.20 13.63 14.54
N GLY A 476 16.82 14.47 15.51
CA GLY A 476 15.94 15.62 15.30
C GLY A 476 14.45 15.26 15.34
N VAL A 477 14.12 14.11 15.93
CA VAL A 477 12.75 13.62 16.11
C VAL A 477 12.43 13.60 17.59
N ALA A 478 11.28 14.17 17.99
CA ALA A 478 10.88 14.14 19.40
C ALA A 478 10.57 12.70 19.85
N PRO A 479 11.14 12.21 20.97
CA PRO A 479 10.84 10.88 21.48
C PRO A 479 9.39 10.80 21.94
N LYS A 480 8.70 9.74 21.53
CA LYS A 480 7.27 9.52 21.81
C LYS A 480 7.11 8.09 22.34
N ALA A 481 6.52 7.95 23.53
CA ALA A 481 6.42 6.67 24.24
C ALA A 481 5.56 5.59 23.54
N TYR A 482 4.81 5.97 22.51
CA TYR A 482 3.95 5.07 21.75
C TYR A 482 4.58 4.52 20.47
N LEU A 483 5.78 4.99 20.09
CA LEU A 483 6.45 4.51 18.89
C LEU A 483 6.96 3.11 19.13
N ASP A 484 6.60 2.18 18.24
CA ASP A 484 7.18 0.86 18.21
C ASP A 484 8.59 0.89 17.61
N ARG A 485 9.31 -0.22 17.75
CA ARG A 485 10.71 -0.32 17.32
C ARG A 485 10.86 0.04 15.84
N ALA A 486 10.03 -0.52 14.94
CA ALA A 486 10.08 -0.22 13.52
C ALA A 486 9.86 1.27 13.23
N SER A 487 8.88 1.93 13.87
CA SER A 487 8.66 3.37 13.70
C SER A 487 9.79 4.22 14.26
N GLN A 488 10.44 3.81 15.35
CA GLN A 488 11.61 4.52 15.88
C GLN A 488 12.77 4.50 14.89
N LEU A 489 13.13 3.32 14.38
CA LEU A 489 14.18 3.16 13.38
C LEU A 489 13.86 3.96 12.11
N PHE A 490 12.63 3.87 11.62
CA PHE A 490 12.15 4.59 10.44
C PHE A 490 12.28 6.11 10.60
N LEU A 491 11.76 6.66 11.71
CA LEU A 491 11.79 8.11 11.96
C LEU A 491 13.21 8.63 12.17
N ALA A 492 14.07 7.86 12.84
CA ALA A 492 15.48 8.20 13.00
C ALA A 492 16.18 8.34 11.64
N ALA A 493 16.02 7.34 10.77
CA ALA A 493 16.57 7.36 9.41
C ALA A 493 16.00 8.51 8.57
N CYS A 494 14.70 8.82 8.69
CA CYS A 494 14.10 9.99 8.03
C CYS A 494 14.73 11.31 8.51
N GLY A 495 14.91 11.47 9.82
CA GLY A 495 15.51 12.67 10.40
C GLY A 495 16.93 12.92 9.91
N MET A 496 17.72 11.86 9.75
CA MET A 496 19.07 11.93 9.17
C MET A 496 19.02 12.27 7.66
N ALA A 497 18.18 11.57 6.90
CA ALA A 497 18.08 11.76 5.45
C ALA A 497 17.61 13.17 5.09
N PHE A 498 16.57 13.69 5.76
CA PHE A 498 16.08 15.05 5.52
C PHE A 498 17.09 16.11 5.94
N ARG A 499 17.80 15.90 7.05
CA ARG A 499 18.88 16.80 7.47
C ARG A 499 19.99 16.85 6.44
N GLN A 500 20.45 15.70 5.94
CA GLN A 500 21.50 15.64 4.91
C GLN A 500 21.05 16.28 3.60
N ALA A 501 19.78 16.07 3.22
CA ALA A 501 19.19 16.73 2.07
C ALA A 501 18.98 18.24 2.28
N GLY A 502 19.03 18.77 3.51
CA GLY A 502 18.68 20.17 3.78
C GLY A 502 17.20 20.45 3.59
N VAL A 503 16.34 19.45 3.81
CA VAL A 503 14.87 19.58 3.77
C VAL A 503 14.39 20.12 5.11
N THR A 504 13.64 21.22 5.06
CA THR A 504 13.03 21.90 6.21
C THR A 504 11.53 22.07 6.00
N ALA A 505 10.81 22.47 7.06
CA ALA A 505 9.38 22.81 6.96
C ALA A 505 9.11 23.89 5.88
N ASP A 506 9.99 24.88 5.76
CA ASP A 506 9.87 25.93 4.74
C ASP A 506 10.09 25.38 3.33
N THR A 507 11.00 24.42 3.14
CA THR A 507 11.18 23.78 1.81
C THR A 507 9.98 22.93 1.41
N LEU A 508 9.31 22.32 2.39
CA LEU A 508 8.13 21.47 2.15
C LEU A 508 6.84 22.31 2.04
N ALA A 509 6.85 23.56 2.51
CA ALA A 509 5.70 24.45 2.44
C ALA A 509 5.29 24.70 0.97
N GLY A 510 4.07 24.27 0.61
CA GLY A 510 3.55 24.39 -0.75
C GLY A 510 4.13 23.39 -1.75
N MET A 511 5.01 22.48 -1.30
CA MET A 511 5.54 21.39 -2.11
C MET A 511 4.63 20.16 -1.99
N GLN A 512 4.30 19.52 -3.11
CA GLN A 512 3.68 18.19 -3.12
C GLN A 512 4.73 17.10 -2.88
N ALA A 513 5.44 17.19 -1.76
CA ALA A 513 6.46 16.22 -1.36
C ALA A 513 5.79 14.92 -0.89
N GLY A 514 6.20 13.79 -1.46
CA GLY A 514 5.66 12.46 -1.16
C GLY A 514 6.56 11.62 -0.26
N ILE A 515 6.03 10.48 0.16
CA ILE A 515 6.80 9.44 0.84
C ILE A 515 6.25 8.06 0.50
N MET A 516 7.15 7.11 0.24
CA MET A 516 6.83 5.73 -0.05
C MET A 516 7.66 4.82 0.85
N ALA A 517 7.07 3.73 1.33
CA ALA A 517 7.74 2.81 2.22
C ALA A 517 7.62 1.35 1.78
N GLY A 518 8.65 0.56 2.14
CA GLY A 518 8.66 -0.89 2.08
C GLY A 518 8.90 -1.50 3.46
N THR A 519 8.14 -2.54 3.80
CA THR A 519 8.26 -3.35 5.02
C THR A 519 7.73 -4.75 4.75
N ALA A 520 8.19 -5.77 5.48
CA ALA A 520 7.65 -7.13 5.40
C ALA A 520 6.50 -7.39 6.36
N TRP A 521 6.46 -6.66 7.48
CA TRP A 521 5.50 -6.93 8.56
C TRP A 521 4.77 -5.69 9.06
N GLY A 522 5.38 -4.52 8.94
CA GLY A 522 4.91 -3.28 9.54
C GLY A 522 5.18 -3.25 11.05
N CYS A 523 4.11 -3.21 11.86
CA CYS A 523 4.19 -2.99 13.31
C CYS A 523 3.64 -4.15 14.16
N PRO A 524 4.09 -5.41 13.95
CA PRO A 524 3.53 -6.58 14.62
C PRO A 524 3.68 -6.54 16.15
N ALA A 525 4.75 -5.94 16.69
CA ALA A 525 4.95 -5.81 18.14
C ALA A 525 3.85 -4.98 18.82
N THR A 526 3.35 -3.94 18.14
CA THR A 526 2.20 -3.17 18.63
C THR A 526 0.92 -3.98 18.55
N ALA A 527 0.73 -4.76 17.48
CA ALA A 527 -0.41 -5.66 17.33
C ALA A 527 -0.44 -6.71 18.45
N GLU A 528 0.70 -7.34 18.74
CA GLU A 528 0.88 -8.27 19.86
C GLU A 528 0.54 -7.61 21.20
N THR A 529 1.11 -6.44 21.48
CA THR A 529 0.87 -5.72 22.75
C THR A 529 -0.61 -5.38 22.92
N PHE A 530 -1.24 -4.85 21.87
CA PHE A 530 -2.67 -4.51 21.90
C PHE A 530 -3.54 -5.75 22.12
N PHE A 531 -3.26 -6.85 21.40
CA PHE A 531 -4.09 -8.05 21.47
C PHE A 531 -3.85 -8.86 22.74
N ALA A 532 -2.63 -8.92 23.25
CA ALA A 532 -2.33 -9.52 24.55
C ALA A 532 -3.09 -8.79 25.68
N ASP A 533 -3.13 -7.44 25.65
CA ASP A 533 -3.94 -6.67 26.58
C ASP A 533 -5.44 -7.01 26.46
N TYR A 534 -5.95 -7.18 25.24
CA TYR A 534 -7.33 -7.61 25.00
C TYR A 534 -7.63 -8.98 25.61
N ILE A 535 -6.78 -9.98 25.34
CA ILE A 535 -6.97 -11.35 25.81
C ILE A 535 -6.84 -11.45 27.34
N LEU A 536 -5.84 -10.80 27.93
CA LEU A 536 -5.54 -10.92 29.35
C LEU A 536 -6.44 -10.05 30.24
N LYS A 537 -6.82 -8.85 29.76
CA LYS A 537 -7.51 -7.84 30.57
C LYS A 537 -8.95 -7.58 30.11
N GLY A 538 -9.33 -8.08 28.94
CA GLY A 538 -10.65 -7.92 28.34
C GLY A 538 -10.84 -6.58 27.58
N PRO A 539 -11.93 -6.45 26.80
CA PRO A 539 -12.18 -5.32 25.89
C PRO A 539 -12.24 -3.94 26.53
N ARG A 540 -12.49 -3.84 27.85
CA ARG A 540 -12.60 -2.56 28.55
C ARG A 540 -11.25 -1.95 28.93
N LEU A 541 -10.19 -2.75 28.93
CA LEU A 541 -8.87 -2.37 29.44
C LEU A 541 -7.79 -2.29 28.35
N VAL A 542 -8.15 -2.51 27.08
CA VAL A 542 -7.27 -2.23 25.95
C VAL A 542 -7.01 -0.72 25.85
N LYS A 543 -5.81 -0.35 25.41
CA LYS A 543 -5.45 1.05 25.15
C LYS A 543 -5.82 1.39 23.69
N PRO A 544 -6.90 2.16 23.44
CA PRO A 544 -7.38 2.40 22.07
C PRO A 544 -6.34 3.06 21.16
N PHE A 545 -5.48 3.88 21.77
CA PHE A 545 -4.42 4.59 21.05
C PHE A 545 -3.40 3.66 20.38
N LEU A 546 -3.19 2.42 20.87
CA LEU A 546 -2.23 1.50 20.26
C LEU A 546 -2.73 0.91 18.93
N PHE A 547 -4.04 0.77 18.75
CA PHE A 547 -4.58 0.04 17.60
C PHE A 547 -4.26 0.67 16.23
N PRO A 548 -4.37 2.00 16.03
CA PRO A 548 -3.94 2.62 14.77
C PRO A 548 -2.44 2.44 14.49
N HIS A 549 -1.64 2.17 15.52
CA HIS A 549 -0.20 1.92 15.41
C HIS A 549 0.15 0.45 15.21
N ALA A 550 -0.86 -0.43 15.12
CA ALA A 550 -0.68 -1.84 14.80
C ALA A 550 -0.83 -2.13 13.29
N TYR A 551 -1.15 -1.10 12.49
CA TYR A 551 -1.29 -1.23 11.03
C TYR A 551 0.07 -1.26 10.35
N ALA A 552 0.14 -1.95 9.21
CA ALA A 552 1.39 -2.03 8.46
C ALA A 552 1.87 -0.69 7.89
N ASN A 553 0.98 0.29 7.69
CA ASN A 553 1.32 1.63 7.19
C ASN A 553 1.70 2.65 8.29
N THR A 554 1.84 2.21 9.54
CA THR A 554 2.04 3.12 10.68
C THR A 554 3.30 3.96 10.54
N ALA A 555 4.45 3.35 10.25
CA ALA A 555 5.74 4.06 10.22
C ALA A 555 5.78 5.17 9.15
N VAL A 556 5.33 4.86 7.92
CA VAL A 556 5.26 5.84 6.82
C VAL A 556 4.24 6.96 7.08
N SER A 557 3.15 6.64 7.77
CA SER A 557 2.14 7.63 8.17
C SER A 557 2.67 8.56 9.25
N LEU A 558 3.42 8.02 10.21
CA LEU A 558 4.08 8.81 11.26
C LEU A 558 5.11 9.78 10.67
N ALA A 559 5.91 9.32 9.70
CA ALA A 559 6.84 10.19 8.98
C ALA A 559 6.08 11.26 8.17
N SER A 560 5.01 10.90 7.48
CA SER A 560 4.17 11.88 6.78
C SER A 560 3.66 12.98 7.71
N MET A 561 3.27 12.64 8.94
CA MET A 561 2.84 13.62 9.94
C MET A 561 3.99 14.46 10.50
N GLU A 562 5.14 13.85 10.77
CA GLU A 562 6.30 14.55 11.33
C GLU A 562 6.84 15.64 10.39
N TRP A 563 6.86 15.37 9.08
CA TRP A 563 7.35 16.29 8.05
C TRP A 563 6.25 16.92 7.18
N ALA A 564 4.97 16.74 7.55
CA ALA A 564 3.82 17.25 6.81
C ALA A 564 3.83 16.93 5.29
N LEU A 565 4.25 15.70 4.95
CA LEU A 565 4.33 15.20 3.57
C LEU A 565 2.91 14.89 3.06
N LYS A 566 2.55 15.45 1.90
CA LYS A 566 1.16 15.44 1.38
C LYS A 566 1.05 15.00 -0.08
N GLY A 567 2.19 14.79 -0.74
CA GLY A 567 2.28 14.28 -2.10
C GLY A 567 2.02 12.76 -2.16
N PRO A 568 2.48 12.08 -3.23
CA PRO A 568 2.32 10.64 -3.40
C PRO A 568 2.66 9.84 -2.14
N HIS A 569 1.78 8.91 -1.78
CA HIS A 569 1.88 8.15 -0.55
C HIS A 569 1.61 6.67 -0.81
N GLU A 570 2.53 5.80 -0.42
CA GLU A 570 2.42 4.36 -0.62
C GLU A 570 3.16 3.55 0.45
N ASN A 571 2.65 2.35 0.73
CA ASN A 571 3.28 1.41 1.65
C ASN A 571 3.16 0.00 1.08
N VAL A 572 4.27 -0.50 0.57
CA VAL A 572 4.44 -1.85 0.05
C VAL A 572 4.75 -2.78 1.23
N VAL A 573 3.95 -3.83 1.37
CA VAL A 573 4.03 -4.79 2.48
C VAL A 573 4.32 -6.20 1.95
N THR A 574 5.52 -6.40 1.40
CA THR A 574 6.01 -7.70 0.89
C THR A 574 7.39 -8.01 1.49
N ARG A 575 8.09 -9.06 1.05
CA ARG A 575 9.37 -9.48 1.64
C ARG A 575 10.53 -8.52 1.23
N ALA A 576 11.75 -9.05 1.05
CA ALA A 576 12.98 -8.31 0.70
C ALA A 576 12.88 -7.17 -0.36
N THR A 577 11.99 -7.30 -1.34
CA THR A 577 11.78 -6.40 -2.49
C THR A 577 10.93 -5.19 -2.16
N ALA A 578 10.32 -5.11 -0.98
CA ALA A 578 9.34 -4.07 -0.64
C ALA A 578 9.88 -2.65 -0.85
N SER A 579 11.04 -2.32 -0.27
CA SER A 579 11.66 -1.01 -0.46
C SER A 579 12.15 -0.80 -1.89
N GLY A 580 12.52 -1.88 -2.60
CA GLY A 580 12.89 -1.84 -4.00
C GLY A 580 11.72 -1.44 -4.90
N ILE A 581 10.54 -2.03 -4.70
CA ILE A 581 9.30 -1.66 -5.41
C ILE A 581 8.97 -0.19 -5.13
N ALA A 582 9.05 0.24 -3.86
CA ALA A 582 8.83 1.65 -3.49
C ALA A 582 9.83 2.60 -4.18
N LEU A 583 11.10 2.21 -4.35
CA LEU A 583 12.11 2.98 -5.08
C LEU A 583 11.79 3.09 -6.57
N VAL A 584 11.37 2.00 -7.20
CA VAL A 584 10.95 2.00 -8.62
C VAL A 584 9.73 2.90 -8.82
N GLU A 585 8.75 2.80 -7.95
CA GLU A 585 7.53 3.61 -8.02
C GLU A 585 7.83 5.10 -7.81
N ALA A 586 8.66 5.45 -6.83
CA ALA A 586 9.09 6.84 -6.61
C ALA A 586 9.85 7.40 -7.82
N PHE A 587 10.76 6.60 -8.40
CA PHE A 587 11.49 6.96 -9.61
C PHE A 587 10.56 7.22 -10.79
N ASP A 588 9.60 6.32 -11.04
CA ASP A 588 8.64 6.44 -12.12
C ASP A 588 7.71 7.67 -11.90
N GLN A 589 7.30 7.96 -10.65
CA GLN A 589 6.49 9.15 -10.33
C GLN A 589 7.23 10.48 -10.42
N LEU A 590 8.51 10.55 -10.02
CA LEU A 590 9.35 11.73 -10.20
C LEU A 590 9.57 12.03 -11.69
N ARG A 591 9.82 10.99 -12.50
CA ARG A 591 9.96 11.11 -13.96
C ARG A 591 8.66 11.51 -14.64
N ALA A 592 7.52 11.10 -14.08
CA ALA A 592 6.19 11.53 -14.50
C ALA A 592 5.80 12.92 -13.96
N VAL A 593 6.71 13.64 -13.28
CA VAL A 593 6.50 15.01 -12.78
C VAL A 593 5.32 15.11 -11.79
N ARG A 594 4.98 14.01 -11.11
CA ARG A 594 3.88 13.97 -10.12
C ARG A 594 4.26 14.60 -8.78
N ALA A 595 5.54 14.59 -8.47
CA ALA A 595 6.12 15.24 -7.30
C ALA A 595 7.50 15.81 -7.66
N PRO A 596 7.99 16.83 -6.93
CA PRO A 596 9.37 17.30 -7.02
C PRO A 596 10.33 16.51 -6.12
N LEU A 597 9.82 15.93 -5.02
CA LEU A 597 10.56 15.23 -3.99
C LEU A 597 9.73 14.05 -3.47
N ILE A 598 10.35 12.88 -3.36
CA ILE A 598 9.78 11.70 -2.71
C ILE A 598 10.83 11.09 -1.78
N ALA A 599 10.53 10.99 -0.49
CA ALA A 599 11.32 10.17 0.42
C ALA A 599 10.94 8.70 0.25
N VAL A 600 11.92 7.82 0.11
CA VAL A 600 11.69 6.38 0.01
C VAL A 600 12.36 5.68 1.16
N CYS A 601 11.61 4.84 1.85
CA CYS A 601 12.03 4.21 3.09
C CYS A 601 11.92 2.69 2.98
N GLY A 602 12.84 1.98 3.61
CA GLY A 602 12.70 0.56 3.93
C GLY A 602 12.93 0.37 5.42
N ALA A 603 12.03 -0.29 6.13
CA ALA A 603 12.24 -0.58 7.55
C ALA A 603 11.54 -1.88 8.00
N ASP A 604 12.25 -2.65 8.82
CA ASP A 604 11.68 -3.74 9.60
C ASP A 604 12.44 -3.85 10.94
N ALA A 605 11.70 -4.26 11.97
CA ALA A 605 12.23 -4.55 13.30
C ALA A 605 11.95 -6.01 13.68
N LEU A 606 12.73 -6.53 14.63
CA LEU A 606 12.53 -7.88 15.16
C LEU A 606 11.24 -7.91 15.98
N SER A 607 10.50 -9.00 15.85
CA SER A 607 9.29 -9.28 16.62
C SER A 607 9.13 -10.77 16.83
N ALA A 608 8.40 -11.16 17.87
CA ALA A 608 8.19 -12.58 18.17
C ALA A 608 7.38 -13.26 17.06
N VAL A 609 6.35 -12.61 16.50
CA VAL A 609 5.63 -13.05 15.29
C VAL A 609 6.59 -13.35 14.13
N ALA A 610 7.45 -12.41 13.75
CA ALA A 610 8.32 -12.59 12.58
C ALA A 610 9.37 -13.69 12.80
N LEU A 611 10.00 -13.72 13.98
CA LEU A 611 11.00 -14.74 14.36
C LEU A 611 10.40 -16.14 14.40
N ASN A 612 9.19 -16.30 14.95
CA ASN A 612 8.51 -17.58 15.02
C ASN A 612 8.00 -18.03 13.65
N ALA A 613 7.48 -17.11 12.82
CA ALA A 613 7.05 -17.41 11.46
C ALA A 613 8.22 -17.89 10.59
N ARG A 614 9.37 -17.20 10.66
CA ARG A 614 10.60 -17.61 9.96
C ARG A 614 11.08 -18.99 10.40
N HIS A 615 11.08 -19.24 11.71
CA HIS A 615 11.42 -20.56 12.23
C HIS A 615 10.45 -21.66 11.76
N ALA A 616 9.15 -21.38 11.74
CA ALA A 616 8.13 -22.30 11.24
C ALA A 616 8.29 -22.60 9.74
N ALA A 617 8.78 -21.63 8.96
CA ALA A 617 9.12 -21.80 7.55
C ALA A 617 10.41 -22.63 7.33
N GLY A 618 11.17 -22.94 8.40
CA GLY A 618 12.41 -23.71 8.31
C GLY A 618 13.59 -22.95 7.71
N ASP A 619 13.53 -21.61 7.67
CA ASP A 619 14.59 -20.75 7.16
C ASP A 619 15.64 -20.49 8.26
N PRO A 620 16.90 -20.96 8.07
CA PRO A 620 17.96 -20.85 9.08
C PRO A 620 18.68 -19.49 9.04
N ALA A 621 18.36 -18.59 8.11
CA ALA A 621 19.06 -17.31 7.97
C ALA A 621 18.83 -16.41 9.20
N PRO A 622 19.89 -15.82 9.78
CA PRO A 622 19.77 -14.80 10.81
C PRO A 622 18.90 -13.63 10.34
N MET A 623 17.97 -13.19 11.19
CA MET A 623 17.17 -11.98 10.93
C MET A 623 17.94 -10.73 11.35
N GLY A 624 17.71 -9.61 10.67
CA GLY A 624 18.25 -8.29 11.02
C GLY A 624 17.17 -7.23 11.17
N GLU A 625 17.49 -6.18 11.94
CA GLU A 625 16.78 -4.92 11.95
C GLU A 625 17.52 -3.90 11.09
N ALA A 626 16.77 -3.13 10.30
CA ALA A 626 17.30 -1.93 9.69
C ALA A 626 16.19 -0.96 9.32
N ALA A 627 16.56 0.31 9.22
CA ALA A 627 15.82 1.32 8.48
C ALA A 627 16.79 2.08 7.57
N ALA A 628 16.44 2.21 6.29
CA ALA A 628 17.19 3.00 5.31
C ALA A 628 16.24 3.94 4.58
N VAL A 629 16.61 5.21 4.46
CA VAL A 629 15.80 6.28 3.87
C VAL A 629 16.62 7.05 2.86
N LEU A 630 16.03 7.25 1.68
CA LEU A 630 16.59 7.96 0.55
C LEU A 630 15.69 9.13 0.19
N VAL A 631 16.24 10.34 0.11
CA VAL A 631 15.51 11.50 -0.42
C VAL A 631 15.79 11.58 -1.90
N LEU A 632 14.79 11.22 -2.71
CA LEU A 632 14.84 11.27 -4.16
C LEU A 632 14.22 12.58 -4.66
N GLU A 633 14.92 13.27 -5.54
CA GLU A 633 14.49 14.56 -6.06
C GLU A 633 14.67 14.67 -7.56
N ARG A 634 13.74 15.38 -8.18
CA ARG A 634 13.88 15.77 -9.58
C ARG A 634 15.01 16.81 -9.69
N GLU A 635 15.87 16.67 -10.70
CA GLU A 635 17.08 17.51 -10.84
C GLU A 635 16.79 19.03 -10.85
N ASP A 636 15.70 19.47 -11.48
CA ASP A 636 15.24 20.86 -11.47
C ASP A 636 14.83 21.34 -10.07
N ALA A 637 14.11 20.52 -9.30
CA ALA A 637 13.68 20.83 -7.95
C ALA A 637 14.86 20.88 -6.98
N ALA A 638 15.77 19.90 -7.08
CA ALA A 638 17.01 19.86 -6.34
C ALA A 638 17.88 21.10 -6.64
N GLY A 639 18.03 21.46 -7.91
CA GLY A 639 18.74 22.65 -8.35
C GLY A 639 18.12 23.95 -7.81
N ALA A 640 16.79 24.07 -7.85
CA ALA A 640 16.08 25.25 -7.39
C ALA A 640 16.28 25.54 -5.89
N ARG A 641 16.48 24.51 -5.06
CA ARG A 641 16.79 24.67 -3.64
C ARG A 641 18.28 24.65 -3.29
N GLY A 642 19.17 24.48 -4.28
CA GLY A 642 20.62 24.40 -4.06
C GLY A 642 21.07 23.10 -3.36
N ALA A 643 20.38 21.99 -3.64
CA ALA A 643 20.73 20.67 -3.12
C ALA A 643 22.15 20.25 -3.50
N ARG A 644 22.80 19.46 -2.64
CA ARG A 644 24.04 18.74 -2.99
C ARG A 644 23.71 17.27 -3.19
N PRO A 645 23.72 16.76 -4.43
CA PRO A 645 23.46 15.35 -4.68
C PRO A 645 24.56 14.47 -4.09
N LEU A 646 24.15 13.34 -3.52
CA LEU A 646 25.03 12.22 -3.13
C LEU A 646 25.26 11.27 -4.30
N GLY A 647 24.28 11.21 -5.22
CA GLY A 647 24.32 10.37 -6.40
C GLY A 647 23.09 10.53 -7.28
N ARG A 648 22.97 9.63 -8.26
CA ARG A 648 21.89 9.56 -9.23
C ARG A 648 21.36 8.14 -9.30
N LEU A 649 20.03 8.00 -9.33
CA LEU A 649 19.39 6.74 -9.70
C LEU A 649 19.27 6.72 -11.23
N LEU A 650 20.09 5.88 -11.89
CA LEU A 650 20.24 5.88 -13.35
C LEU A 650 19.18 5.01 -14.04
N GLY A 651 18.83 3.87 -13.44
CA GLY A 651 17.88 2.94 -14.02
C GLY A 651 17.26 1.98 -13.03
N CYS A 652 16.03 1.58 -13.31
CA CYS A 652 15.20 0.73 -12.48
C CYS A 652 14.59 -0.40 -13.32
N GLY A 653 14.72 -1.62 -12.84
CA GLY A 653 14.08 -2.81 -13.37
C GLY A 653 13.17 -3.42 -12.31
N LEU A 654 11.93 -3.71 -12.68
CA LEU A 654 10.96 -4.45 -11.88
C LEU A 654 10.33 -5.49 -12.81
N ALA A 655 10.61 -6.76 -12.57
CA ALA A 655 10.20 -7.85 -13.46
C ALA A 655 10.02 -9.16 -12.69
N PRO A 656 9.31 -10.16 -13.25
CA PRO A 656 9.17 -11.46 -12.60
C PRO A 656 10.46 -12.28 -12.51
N THR A 657 11.46 -11.99 -13.35
CA THR A 657 12.73 -12.71 -13.37
C THR A 657 13.92 -11.76 -13.20
N PRO A 658 15.02 -12.21 -12.58
CA PRO A 658 16.19 -11.36 -12.36
C PRO A 658 16.84 -10.91 -13.68
N GLU A 659 16.84 -11.74 -14.72
CA GLU A 659 17.44 -11.41 -16.01
C GLU A 659 16.72 -10.22 -16.66
N ASN A 660 15.39 -10.23 -16.61
CA ASN A 660 14.56 -9.16 -17.15
C ASN A 660 14.68 -7.88 -16.32
N ALA A 661 14.75 -7.99 -14.98
CA ALA A 661 14.97 -6.86 -14.11
C ALA A 661 16.34 -6.21 -14.40
N LEU A 662 17.41 -7.00 -14.45
CA LEU A 662 18.77 -6.57 -14.81
C LEU A 662 18.81 -5.88 -16.18
N GLN A 663 18.25 -6.54 -17.20
CA GLN A 663 18.24 -6.01 -18.56
C GLN A 663 17.52 -4.65 -18.62
N THR A 664 16.37 -4.53 -17.95
CA THR A 664 15.59 -3.29 -17.92
C THR A 664 16.35 -2.18 -17.22
N ALA A 665 16.92 -2.45 -16.04
CA ALA A 665 17.66 -1.45 -15.26
C ALA A 665 18.89 -0.94 -16.01
N LEU A 666 19.71 -1.85 -16.56
CA LEU A 666 20.92 -1.50 -17.31
C LEU A 666 20.61 -0.76 -18.62
N SER A 667 19.57 -1.21 -19.34
CA SER A 667 19.14 -0.53 -20.56
C SER A 667 18.62 0.87 -20.29
N GLN A 668 17.92 1.08 -19.17
CA GLN A 668 17.45 2.42 -18.77
C GLN A 668 18.61 3.31 -18.32
N ALA A 669 19.58 2.74 -17.60
CA ALA A 669 20.77 3.46 -17.14
C ALA A 669 21.75 3.81 -18.27
N GLY A 670 21.73 3.07 -19.39
CA GLY A 670 22.74 3.21 -20.44
C GLY A 670 24.13 2.73 -20.02
N VAL A 671 24.21 1.90 -18.98
CA VAL A 671 25.45 1.39 -18.38
C VAL A 671 25.72 -0.04 -18.90
N PRO A 672 26.87 -0.31 -19.53
CA PRO A 672 27.23 -1.67 -19.92
C PRO A 672 27.64 -2.49 -18.70
N ARG A 673 27.46 -3.82 -18.77
CA ARG A 673 27.66 -4.73 -17.62
C ARG A 673 29.09 -4.68 -17.05
N ASP A 674 30.09 -4.49 -17.91
CA ASP A 674 31.52 -4.41 -17.55
C ASP A 674 31.93 -3.07 -16.93
N ALA A 675 31.07 -2.05 -16.96
CA ALA A 675 31.28 -0.79 -16.26
C ALA A 675 30.83 -0.83 -14.79
N LEU A 676 30.07 -1.84 -14.38
CA LEU A 676 29.63 -1.99 -12.99
C LEU A 676 30.82 -2.28 -12.08
N ARG A 677 30.87 -1.59 -10.94
CA ARG A 677 31.93 -1.76 -9.93
C ARG A 677 31.61 -2.82 -8.90
N ALA A 678 30.35 -2.94 -8.53
CA ALA A 678 29.87 -3.93 -7.58
C ALA A 678 28.37 -4.18 -7.81
N ALA A 679 27.92 -5.35 -7.35
CA ALA A 679 26.52 -5.73 -7.26
C ALA A 679 26.20 -6.06 -5.80
N TYR A 680 25.28 -5.30 -5.19
CA TYR A 680 24.75 -5.55 -3.85
C TYR A 680 23.49 -6.39 -3.96
N VAL A 681 23.50 -7.56 -3.34
CA VAL A 681 22.48 -8.59 -3.54
C VAL A 681 21.94 -9.12 -2.22
N ASN A 682 20.66 -9.50 -2.20
CA ASN A 682 20.16 -10.39 -1.14
C ASN A 682 20.61 -11.82 -1.43
N ALA A 683 20.53 -12.71 -0.43
CA ALA A 683 20.99 -14.09 -0.57
C ALA A 683 20.36 -14.80 -1.80
N ALA A 684 19.07 -14.60 -2.05
CA ALA A 684 18.34 -15.21 -3.17
C ALA A 684 18.78 -14.69 -4.56
N ALA A 685 19.45 -13.54 -4.64
CA ALA A 685 19.89 -12.93 -5.89
C ALA A 685 21.33 -13.30 -6.28
N ARG A 686 22.11 -13.94 -5.39
CA ARG A 686 23.54 -14.23 -5.60
C ARG A 686 23.80 -14.96 -6.92
N ASP A 687 23.18 -16.12 -7.12
CA ASP A 687 23.43 -16.96 -8.30
C ASP A 687 23.06 -16.22 -9.60
N ALA A 688 21.94 -15.49 -9.58
CA ALA A 688 21.49 -14.70 -10.72
C ALA A 688 22.43 -13.52 -11.03
N ALA A 689 23.01 -12.88 -10.00
CA ALA A 689 23.99 -11.84 -10.17
C ALA A 689 25.32 -12.38 -10.72
N GLU A 690 25.83 -13.49 -10.18
CA GLU A 690 27.06 -14.12 -10.66
C GLU A 690 26.95 -14.57 -12.13
N ALA A 691 25.79 -15.11 -12.52
CA ALA A 691 25.51 -15.48 -13.91
C ALA A 691 25.29 -14.26 -14.82
N GLY A 692 24.58 -13.25 -14.34
CA GLY A 692 24.20 -12.07 -15.12
C GLY A 692 25.30 -11.02 -15.26
N LEU A 693 26.26 -10.97 -14.34
CA LEU A 693 27.24 -9.88 -14.22
C LEU A 693 28.66 -10.45 -14.09
N PRO A 694 29.15 -11.19 -15.09
CA PRO A 694 30.43 -11.87 -15.00
C PRO A 694 31.57 -10.87 -14.75
N GLY A 695 32.37 -11.13 -13.72
CA GLY A 695 33.50 -10.29 -13.33
C GLY A 695 33.14 -9.08 -12.46
N THR A 696 31.86 -8.85 -12.16
CA THR A 696 31.43 -7.84 -11.18
C THR A 696 31.50 -8.43 -9.77
N PRO A 697 32.18 -7.79 -8.80
CA PRO A 697 32.13 -8.19 -7.40
C PRO A 697 30.69 -8.25 -6.85
N VAL A 698 30.32 -9.37 -6.23
CA VAL A 698 29.00 -9.57 -5.62
C VAL A 698 29.12 -9.46 -4.10
N ILE A 699 28.40 -8.50 -3.52
CA ILE A 699 28.39 -8.15 -2.11
C ILE A 699 27.02 -8.51 -1.53
N GLU A 700 27.01 -9.21 -0.39
CA GLU A 700 25.79 -9.68 0.27
C GLU A 700 25.78 -9.13 1.72
N PRO A 701 25.28 -7.89 1.93
CA PRO A 701 25.31 -7.23 3.25
C PRO A 701 24.60 -8.01 4.37
N GLU A 702 23.61 -8.83 4.02
CA GLU A 702 22.85 -9.68 4.95
C GLU A 702 23.75 -10.69 5.68
N ARG A 703 24.94 -11.02 5.15
CA ARG A 703 25.93 -11.84 5.88
C ARG A 703 26.50 -11.16 7.12
N LEU A 704 26.46 -9.83 7.16
CA LEU A 704 27.01 -9.03 8.25
C LEU A 704 25.91 -8.58 9.20
N CYS A 705 24.72 -8.25 8.71
CA CYS A 705 23.63 -7.66 9.50
C CYS A 705 22.37 -8.51 9.62
N GLY A 706 22.36 -9.72 9.03
CA GLY A 706 21.16 -10.55 8.92
C GLY A 706 20.21 -10.08 7.82
N ASP A 707 19.18 -10.87 7.55
CA ASP A 707 18.12 -10.51 6.61
C ASP A 707 17.23 -9.42 7.21
N VAL A 708 17.39 -8.19 6.68
CA VAL A 708 16.66 -6.97 7.07
C VAL A 708 15.31 -6.81 6.34
N GLN A 709 14.91 -7.81 5.58
CA GLN A 709 13.57 -7.98 5.02
C GLN A 709 13.16 -6.78 4.15
N GLY A 710 12.02 -6.14 4.40
CA GLY A 710 11.52 -5.04 3.58
C GLY A 710 12.48 -3.87 3.43
N ALA A 711 13.50 -3.74 4.30
CA ALA A 711 14.56 -2.74 4.21
C ALA A 711 15.69 -3.05 3.22
N THR A 712 15.78 -4.29 2.70
CA THR A 712 16.93 -4.80 1.95
C THR A 712 17.37 -3.92 0.78
N SER A 713 16.50 -3.61 -0.18
CA SER A 713 16.91 -2.82 -1.35
C SER A 713 17.37 -1.40 -1.00
N ALA A 714 16.69 -0.74 -0.06
CA ALA A 714 17.07 0.60 0.39
C ALA A 714 18.41 0.60 1.13
N LEU A 715 18.67 -0.37 2.01
CA LEU A 715 19.95 -0.53 2.70
C LEU A 715 21.09 -0.81 1.70
N HIS A 716 20.86 -1.72 0.75
CA HIS A 716 21.87 -2.06 -0.26
C HIS A 716 22.23 -0.86 -1.14
N LEU A 717 21.23 -0.05 -1.52
CA LEU A 717 21.46 1.16 -2.30
C LEU A 717 22.22 2.22 -1.48
N ALA A 718 21.88 2.38 -0.20
CA ALA A 718 22.60 3.25 0.72
C ALA A 718 24.10 2.87 0.83
N LEU A 719 24.38 1.58 1.03
CA LEU A 719 25.74 1.06 1.09
C LEU A 719 26.50 1.27 -0.24
N ALA A 720 25.83 1.06 -1.37
CA ALA A 720 26.41 1.29 -2.69
C ALA A 720 26.83 2.74 -2.93
N LEU A 721 26.06 3.72 -2.44
CA LEU A 721 26.40 5.15 -2.55
C LEU A 721 27.59 5.56 -1.69
N LEU A 722 27.84 4.84 -0.60
CA LEU A 722 28.91 5.13 0.35
C LEU A 722 30.19 4.35 0.06
N ALA A 723 30.14 3.39 -0.86
CA ALA A 723 31.30 2.65 -1.30
C ALA A 723 32.42 3.60 -1.80
N PRO A 724 33.69 3.29 -1.53
CA PRO A 724 34.81 4.14 -1.95
C PRO A 724 35.07 4.09 -3.46
N ASP A 725 34.57 3.07 -4.17
CA ASP A 725 34.84 2.86 -5.58
C ASP A 725 34.07 3.85 -6.47
N GLU A 726 34.78 4.45 -7.44
CA GLU A 726 34.18 5.33 -8.44
C GLU A 726 33.51 4.54 -9.58
N GLY A 727 32.24 4.83 -9.84
CA GLY A 727 31.46 4.30 -10.97
C GLY A 727 30.07 3.78 -10.57
N PRO A 728 29.32 3.23 -11.54
CA PRO A 728 27.98 2.72 -11.28
C PRO A 728 28.02 1.41 -10.48
N ALA A 729 27.10 1.30 -9.52
CA ALA A 729 26.84 0.08 -8.75
C ALA A 729 25.43 -0.42 -9.06
N LEU A 730 25.25 -1.73 -8.90
CA LEU A 730 23.96 -2.38 -9.08
C LEU A 730 23.45 -2.88 -7.72
N ILE A 731 22.14 -2.76 -7.50
CA ILE A 731 21.41 -3.45 -6.45
C ILE A 731 20.49 -4.46 -7.13
N LEU A 732 20.52 -5.73 -6.71
CA LEU A 732 19.60 -6.76 -7.18
C LEU A 732 18.95 -7.46 -5.98
N THR A 733 17.62 -7.37 -5.89
CA THR A 733 16.84 -8.05 -4.87
C THR A 733 15.86 -9.00 -5.54
N VAL A 734 15.90 -10.27 -5.17
CA VAL A 734 15.11 -11.33 -5.80
C VAL A 734 14.17 -11.98 -4.79
N GLU A 735 12.94 -12.18 -5.25
CA GLU A 735 11.87 -12.98 -4.64
C GLU A 735 11.13 -13.76 -5.72
N PRO A 736 10.36 -14.81 -5.36
CA PRO A 736 9.44 -15.47 -6.27
C PRO A 736 8.58 -14.48 -7.07
N ASP A 737 8.71 -14.54 -8.41
CA ASP A 737 7.97 -13.75 -9.40
C ASP A 737 8.05 -12.22 -9.25
N THR A 738 8.99 -11.71 -8.44
CA THR A 738 9.24 -10.26 -8.29
C THR A 738 10.70 -10.00 -8.00
N CYS A 739 11.38 -9.37 -8.96
CA CYS A 739 12.79 -9.03 -8.89
C CYS A 739 12.95 -7.52 -9.13
N VAL A 740 13.76 -6.88 -8.30
CA VAL A 740 14.10 -5.47 -8.40
C VAL A 740 15.58 -5.33 -8.72
N ALA A 741 15.89 -4.56 -9.76
CA ALA A 741 17.26 -4.17 -10.10
C ALA A 741 17.36 -2.64 -10.15
N LEU A 742 18.35 -2.05 -9.47
CA LEU A 742 18.56 -0.60 -9.43
C LEU A 742 20.01 -0.31 -9.80
N VAL A 743 20.23 0.66 -10.69
CA VAL A 743 21.56 1.14 -11.05
C VAL A 743 21.74 2.53 -10.48
N VAL A 744 22.73 2.70 -9.61
CA VAL A 744 23.03 3.96 -8.95
C VAL A 744 24.47 4.39 -9.25
N GLU A 745 24.70 5.69 -9.33
CA GLU A 745 26.04 6.26 -9.48
C GLU A 745 26.23 7.39 -8.46
N ARG A 746 27.37 7.37 -7.77
CA ARG A 746 27.76 8.39 -6.79
C ARG A 746 28.10 9.71 -7.51
N ALA A 747 27.76 10.84 -6.89
CA ALA A 747 27.91 12.18 -7.46
C ALA A 747 29.36 12.69 -7.49
#